data_AF-A0A6B8VQZ5-F1
#
_entry.id   AF-A0A6B8VQZ5-F1
#
_cell.length_a   1.000
_cell.length_b   1.000
_cell.length_c   1.000
_cell.angle_alpha   90.00
_cell.angle_beta   90.00
_cell.angle_gamma   90.00
#
_symmetry.space_group_name_H-M   'P 1'
#
loop_
_entity.id
_entity.type
_entity.pdbx_description
1 polymer ?
#
loop_
_entity_poly.entity_id
_entity_poly.type
_entity_poly.pdbx_seq_one_letter_code
_entity_poly.pdbx_strand_id
1 'polypeptide(L)'
;MDSQLCLKDEIFIDLLWYEQVWNLADPVTVPESTVFDADSARERADQIATHRYSPWCLKGWHFSEAPVNGYPSQEEAKWWLDYLADPEHQDPKEPHWSHTFSPPAALYLLLHCAADPDQCIKVYRDSVLNPSRVGSYDILRILGWRLVWKHLTLDQREQLYRLTSDADNTTQFLNKPVQRAAVLRAVLVGDTSACEPHIEKALRDVAAGEPTSLLETSMIYFAKRVEDRVKLGKLISIASTPEDALLWITNTGRLGFAQLVNRFSERSKDEAKPVIDVLGQRLSGAGVVPLFAQLATTKHAQPAVAWLGKNTDLILQAQLTAEEIQGVQATVRMMDVEKLREHRDAVCPELAKLIGDIIAESELPEFDPTTDWWAEVAYQGKAKKLPSYAQAAALPPLIIDGARLADSEKETLLKAMQTEDRTLPIFQALRERVPATVLDSFAVQLLQFWLNNGAVAKDRWLMTGAGCIGGDDFVLTLTPMIREWPGQSQHKRATYGLDALRNVGSNHALQQIAGIAAKVKFAGIKKRAGEAMEEIAASLGLSRNELEDRIIPDGGLDETGRRVFSYGPRQFVATLTPEGKVVARLLDSDGRPTGKPKTSLPAPNKSDDPELAAESKKEYSLLKKSLTAGAKIQKMRFEEAMVTGRRWSGEDFNSYFAPNPMVRSLLSGTVWGVFDGEQRVALGRLDETGELIDANDEPIDISDSVLTIAHPAELSDAEKSQWGEVFADFELQEAFPQLGRVVHELPADQGDELELKGVATAPIDSRRFVGALKRAGWTRGAVLDNGAYGVFYRYLDGADITAVVQFDPLSVEYEFMEDETEVNGVYLLAGKFDADDLNYGQAPSSSLKQLASWNYQPWHVLSKPLASEAIAAVRAAGA
;
A
#
# COMPACT_ATOMS: atom_id res chain seq x y z
N MET A 1 31.93 19.41 28.30
CA MET A 1 30.48 19.60 28.04
C MET A 1 29.90 18.22 27.78
N ASP A 2 29.12 17.79 28.77
CA ASP A 2 28.11 16.72 28.80
C ASP A 2 28.47 15.28 28.42
N SER A 3 29.12 14.58 29.35
CA SER A 3 29.06 13.11 29.51
C SER A 3 27.74 12.65 30.17
N GLN A 4 26.62 13.23 29.75
CA GLN A 4 25.25 12.90 30.20
C GLN A 4 24.32 12.59 29.01
N LEU A 5 24.83 11.89 27.98
CA LEU A 5 24.02 11.58 26.79
C LEU A 5 23.16 10.32 26.91
N CYS A 6 23.15 9.62 28.06
CA CYS A 6 22.20 8.54 28.35
C CYS A 6 21.16 8.87 29.43
N LEU A 7 21.16 10.10 29.97
CA LEU A 7 20.19 10.55 31.00
C LEU A 7 18.99 11.32 30.41
N LYS A 8 18.90 11.51 29.09
CA LYS A 8 17.84 12.30 28.45
C LYS A 8 16.66 11.49 27.89
N ASP A 9 16.83 10.19 27.67
CA ASP A 9 15.81 9.39 26.97
C ASP A 9 15.17 8.30 27.85
N GLU A 10 15.57 8.09 29.12
CA GLU A 10 15.05 7.00 29.98
C GLU A 10 15.10 5.60 29.30
N ILE A 11 16.11 5.37 28.47
CA ILE A 11 16.43 4.06 27.87
C ILE A 11 17.53 3.42 28.70
N PHE A 12 17.22 2.32 29.38
CA PHE A 12 18.19 1.52 30.11
C PHE A 12 18.48 0.25 29.32
N ILE A 13 19.75 0.05 29.01
CA ILE A 13 20.23 -1.13 28.28
C ILE A 13 21.02 -1.96 29.28
N ASP A 14 20.50 -3.15 29.59
CA ASP A 14 21.26 -4.16 30.31
C ASP A 14 22.31 -4.71 29.34
N LEU A 15 23.57 -4.31 29.54
CA LEU A 15 24.72 -4.79 28.81
C LEU A 15 25.59 -5.59 29.79
N LEU A 16 26.02 -6.78 29.39
CA LEU A 16 27.04 -7.51 30.14
C LEU A 16 28.31 -6.66 30.17
N TRP A 17 29.15 -6.82 31.18
CA TRP A 17 30.30 -5.92 31.35
C TRP A 17 31.24 -5.91 30.13
N TYR A 18 31.37 -7.04 29.42
CA TYR A 18 32.15 -7.12 28.18
C TYR A 18 31.43 -6.54 26.96
N GLU A 19 30.11 -6.34 27.01
CA GLU A 19 29.30 -5.68 25.98
C GLU A 19 29.35 -4.15 26.11
N GLN A 20 29.78 -3.62 27.26
CA GLN A 20 29.94 -2.17 27.47
C GLN A 20 30.91 -1.52 26.45
N VAL A 21 31.74 -2.31 25.76
CA VAL A 21 32.56 -1.84 24.63
C VAL A 21 31.77 -1.27 23.46
N TRP A 22 30.49 -1.62 23.36
CA TRP A 22 29.58 -1.10 22.35
C TRP A 22 29.23 0.37 22.58
N ASN A 23 29.33 0.84 23.83
CA ASN A 23 29.20 2.25 24.15
C ASN A 23 30.53 2.96 23.82
N LEU A 24 30.53 3.70 22.71
CA LEU A 24 31.71 4.43 22.24
C LEU A 24 31.95 5.75 22.98
N ALA A 25 30.96 6.25 23.71
CA ALA A 25 31.09 7.50 24.46
C ALA A 25 31.83 7.30 25.80
N ASP A 26 31.68 6.13 26.42
CA ASP A 26 32.22 5.85 27.74
C ASP A 26 33.54 5.07 27.70
N PRO A 27 34.43 5.29 28.69
CA PRO A 27 35.63 4.49 28.85
C PRO A 27 35.27 3.07 29.29
N VAL A 28 35.89 2.08 28.66
CA VAL A 28 35.70 0.67 29.01
C VAL A 28 36.30 0.38 30.39
N THR A 29 35.49 -0.15 31.31
CA THR A 29 35.93 -0.59 32.63
C THR A 29 35.89 -2.11 32.70
N VAL A 30 36.99 -2.72 33.12
CA VAL A 30 37.07 -4.18 33.32
C VAL A 30 36.98 -4.44 34.81
N PRO A 31 35.97 -5.20 35.29
CA PRO A 31 35.87 -5.52 36.71
C PRO A 31 37.03 -6.41 37.19
N GLU A 32 37.25 -6.45 38.51
CA GLU A 32 38.25 -7.35 39.11
C GLU A 32 37.84 -8.81 38.93
N SER A 33 38.81 -9.66 38.57
CA SER A 33 38.59 -11.09 38.44
C SER A 33 38.49 -11.77 39.81
N THR A 34 37.67 -12.81 39.86
CA THR A 34 37.53 -13.67 41.04
C THR A 34 38.42 -14.90 40.92
N VAL A 35 38.66 -15.61 42.02
CA VAL A 35 39.34 -16.91 41.98
C VAL A 35 38.49 -17.89 41.18
N PHE A 36 39.12 -18.58 40.23
CA PHE A 36 38.47 -19.57 39.38
C PHE A 36 38.38 -20.93 40.07
N ASP A 37 37.21 -21.57 39.99
CA ASP A 37 36.94 -22.92 40.46
C ASP A 37 36.14 -23.69 39.40
N ALA A 38 36.72 -24.78 38.88
CA ALA A 38 36.18 -25.47 37.71
C ALA A 38 34.84 -26.20 37.99
N ASP A 39 34.66 -26.72 39.21
CA ASP A 39 33.44 -27.44 39.60
C ASP A 39 32.26 -26.47 39.70
N SER A 40 32.46 -25.31 40.37
CA SER A 40 31.46 -24.25 40.44
C SER A 40 31.18 -23.62 39.06
N ALA A 41 32.21 -23.50 38.20
CA ALA A 41 32.07 -22.96 36.85
C ALA A 41 31.18 -23.83 35.97
N ARG A 42 31.26 -25.16 36.08
CA ARG A 42 30.44 -26.08 35.29
C ARG A 42 28.95 -25.94 35.58
N GLU A 43 28.57 -25.99 36.86
CA GLU A 43 27.16 -25.86 37.26
C GLU A 43 26.59 -24.50 36.83
N ARG A 44 27.38 -23.44 36.93
CA ARG A 44 26.98 -22.11 36.48
C ARG A 44 26.85 -22.01 34.96
N ALA A 45 27.77 -22.61 34.21
CA ALA A 45 27.76 -22.56 32.75
C ALA A 45 26.49 -23.20 32.16
N ASP A 46 26.05 -24.33 32.72
CA ASP A 46 24.80 -25.00 32.32
C ASP A 46 23.55 -24.12 32.58
N GLN A 47 23.63 -23.17 33.51
CA GLN A 47 22.52 -22.26 33.85
C GLN A 47 22.50 -21.01 32.95
N ILE A 48 23.68 -20.44 32.66
CA ILE A 48 23.76 -19.11 32.01
C ILE A 48 24.03 -19.19 30.51
N ALA A 49 24.65 -20.26 30.02
CA ALA A 49 25.05 -20.40 28.63
C ALA A 49 24.00 -21.20 27.86
N THR A 50 23.44 -20.61 26.80
CA THR A 50 22.53 -21.29 25.89
C THR A 50 23.04 -21.20 24.47
N HIS A 51 23.28 -22.34 23.85
CA HIS A 51 23.55 -22.40 22.42
C HIS A 51 22.22 -22.40 21.64
N ARG A 52 22.06 -21.49 20.67
CA ARG A 52 20.85 -21.43 19.82
C ARG A 52 21.22 -21.44 18.36
N TYR A 53 20.54 -22.29 17.60
CA TYR A 53 20.59 -22.27 16.15
C TYR A 53 19.24 -21.89 15.54
N SER A 54 19.24 -20.76 14.84
CA SER A 54 18.26 -20.33 13.87
C SER A 54 18.99 -20.16 12.54
N PRO A 55 18.50 -20.76 11.43
CA PRO A 55 19.11 -20.63 10.11
C PRO A 55 19.35 -19.16 9.70
N TRP A 56 18.61 -18.23 10.30
CA TRP A 56 18.48 -16.86 9.85
C TRP A 56 19.14 -15.78 10.74
N CYS A 57 19.11 -15.90 12.07
CA CYS A 57 19.41 -14.73 12.93
C CYS A 57 20.04 -15.00 14.31
N LEU A 58 19.82 -16.17 14.92
CA LEU A 58 20.46 -16.56 16.17
C LEU A 58 21.40 -17.72 15.89
N LYS A 59 22.70 -17.49 15.83
CA LYS A 59 23.70 -18.56 15.63
C LYS A 59 24.78 -18.42 16.67
N GLY A 60 24.93 -19.42 17.54
CA GLY A 60 25.99 -19.46 18.53
C GLY A 60 25.51 -19.34 19.97
N TRP A 61 26.46 -19.05 20.84
CA TRP A 61 26.28 -18.96 22.29
C TRP A 61 25.67 -17.63 22.73
N HIS A 62 24.67 -17.71 23.61
CA HIS A 62 24.04 -16.58 24.27
C HIS A 62 24.16 -16.76 25.77
N PHE A 63 24.37 -15.67 26.49
CA PHE A 63 24.58 -15.69 27.93
C PHE A 63 23.58 -14.78 28.64
N SER A 64 22.88 -15.30 29.64
CA SER A 64 21.98 -14.49 30.48
C SER A 64 22.75 -13.63 31.50
N GLU A 65 23.97 -14.03 31.82
CA GLU A 65 24.89 -13.34 32.72
C GLU A 65 26.32 -13.39 32.15
N ALA A 66 27.23 -12.57 32.67
CA ALA A 66 28.60 -12.61 32.21
C ALA A 66 29.26 -13.96 32.61
N PRO A 67 29.84 -14.72 31.66
CA PRO A 67 30.43 -16.03 31.97
C PRO A 67 31.71 -15.90 32.80
N VAL A 68 32.41 -14.78 32.67
CA VAL A 68 33.59 -14.41 33.46
C VAL A 68 33.30 -13.12 34.24
N ASN A 69 33.87 -12.96 35.43
CA ASN A 69 33.63 -11.78 36.28
C ASN A 69 34.50 -10.56 35.94
N GLY A 70 35.66 -10.80 35.32
CA GLY A 70 36.63 -9.78 34.91
C GLY A 70 37.56 -10.33 33.83
N TYR A 71 38.77 -9.80 33.70
CA TYR A 71 39.75 -10.41 32.79
C TYR A 71 40.19 -11.78 33.33
N PRO A 72 39.90 -12.89 32.64
CA PRO A 72 40.01 -14.22 33.20
C PRO A 72 41.46 -14.64 33.34
N SER A 73 41.71 -15.57 34.27
CA SER A 73 43.00 -16.26 34.34
C SER A 73 43.19 -17.13 33.09
N GLN A 74 44.43 -17.53 32.82
CA GLN A 74 44.73 -18.43 31.69
C GLN A 74 43.97 -19.76 31.82
N GLU A 75 43.79 -20.24 33.05
CA GLU A 75 43.08 -21.48 33.38
C GLU A 75 41.57 -21.35 33.12
N GLU A 76 40.94 -20.30 33.65
CA GLU A 76 39.52 -20.00 33.43
C GLU A 76 39.19 -19.83 31.95
N ALA A 77 40.06 -19.12 31.22
CA ALA A 77 39.88 -18.87 29.80
C ALA A 77 39.93 -20.16 28.97
N LYS A 78 40.88 -21.06 29.24
CA LYS A 78 40.96 -22.37 28.58
C LYS A 78 39.74 -23.22 28.90
N TRP A 79 39.32 -23.25 30.16
CA TRP A 79 38.15 -24.00 30.58
C TRP A 79 36.88 -23.57 29.83
N TRP A 80 36.63 -22.26 29.72
CA TRP A 80 35.48 -21.76 28.96
C TRP A 80 35.58 -22.07 27.46
N LEU A 81 36.78 -22.00 26.87
CA LEU A 81 36.95 -22.38 25.47
C LEU A 81 36.65 -23.86 25.23
N ASP A 82 37.09 -24.73 26.14
CA ASP A 82 36.81 -26.17 26.07
C ASP A 82 35.30 -26.44 26.26
N TYR A 83 34.64 -25.80 27.24
CA TYR A 83 33.19 -25.90 27.46
C TYR A 83 32.39 -25.50 26.21
N LEU A 84 32.73 -24.37 25.59
CA LEU A 84 32.00 -23.85 24.42
C LEU A 84 32.26 -24.66 23.15
N ALA A 85 33.40 -25.36 23.08
CA ALA A 85 33.76 -26.24 21.97
C ALA A 85 33.11 -27.63 22.07
N ASP A 86 32.64 -28.02 23.26
CA ASP A 86 32.03 -29.33 23.50
C ASP A 86 30.67 -29.47 22.75
N PRO A 87 30.55 -30.42 21.82
CA PRO A 87 29.31 -30.66 21.08
C PRO A 87 28.11 -31.08 21.97
N GLU A 88 28.35 -31.61 23.18
CA GLU A 88 27.27 -32.02 24.10
C GLU A 88 26.41 -30.83 24.56
N HIS A 89 27.00 -29.63 24.63
CA HIS A 89 26.33 -28.42 25.09
C HIS A 89 25.80 -27.55 23.93
N GLN A 90 25.94 -28.00 22.68
CA GLN A 90 25.52 -27.26 21.50
C GLN A 90 24.10 -27.66 21.03
N ASP A 91 23.48 -26.79 20.23
CA ASP A 91 22.15 -27.05 19.70
C ASP A 91 22.24 -28.21 18.69
N PRO A 92 21.59 -29.35 18.93
CA PRO A 92 21.71 -30.53 18.05
C PRO A 92 21.14 -30.29 16.65
N LYS A 93 20.38 -29.21 16.45
CA LYS A 93 19.87 -28.80 15.13
C LYS A 93 20.90 -28.05 14.29
N GLU A 94 22.03 -27.67 14.86
CA GLU A 94 23.09 -27.01 14.11
C GLU A 94 23.74 -27.99 13.10
N PRO A 95 23.82 -27.64 11.81
CA PRO A 95 24.47 -28.51 10.83
C PRO A 95 25.98 -28.61 11.11
N HIS A 96 26.55 -29.81 11.01
CA HIS A 96 27.97 -30.11 11.26
C HIS A 96 29.01 -29.31 10.44
N TRP A 97 28.60 -28.62 9.37
CA TRP A 97 29.44 -27.73 8.57
C TRP A 97 29.37 -26.26 9.03
N SER A 98 28.54 -25.96 10.02
CA SER A 98 28.37 -24.65 10.63
C SER A 98 29.58 -24.35 11.54
N HIS A 99 30.38 -23.34 11.20
CA HIS A 99 31.55 -22.93 11.99
C HIS A 99 31.19 -22.00 13.18
N THR A 100 29.97 -22.04 13.72
CA THR A 100 29.46 -21.08 14.73
C THR A 100 29.60 -21.53 16.19
N PHE A 101 30.72 -22.17 16.54
CA PHE A 101 31.12 -22.47 17.92
C PHE A 101 31.54 -21.22 18.73
N SER A 102 31.49 -20.03 18.13
CA SER A 102 32.10 -18.84 18.71
C SER A 102 31.14 -18.16 19.69
N PRO A 103 31.57 -17.85 20.93
CA PRO A 103 30.86 -16.92 21.79
C PRO A 103 30.72 -15.52 21.16
N PRO A 104 29.91 -14.63 21.77
CA PRO A 104 29.83 -13.22 21.37
C PRO A 104 31.21 -12.63 21.13
N ALA A 105 31.34 -11.81 20.08
CA ALA A 105 32.63 -11.42 19.51
C ALA A 105 33.66 -10.88 20.52
N ALA A 106 33.22 -10.04 21.47
CA ALA A 106 34.08 -9.49 22.51
C ALA A 106 34.56 -10.58 23.50
N LEU A 107 33.67 -11.49 23.90
CA LEU A 107 33.99 -12.62 24.75
C LEU A 107 34.95 -13.61 24.06
N TYR A 108 34.73 -13.88 22.76
CA TYR A 108 35.64 -14.71 21.97
C TYR A 108 37.09 -14.19 22.04
N LEU A 109 37.28 -12.89 21.78
CA LEU A 109 38.61 -12.27 21.80
C LEU A 109 39.23 -12.31 23.19
N LEU A 110 38.43 -11.99 24.20
CA LEU A 110 38.85 -12.00 25.59
C LEU A 110 39.33 -13.38 26.05
N LEU A 111 38.57 -14.44 25.76
CA LEU A 111 38.94 -15.81 26.13
C LEU A 111 40.21 -16.27 25.40
N HIS A 112 40.31 -16.06 24.08
CA HIS A 112 41.47 -16.51 23.33
C HIS A 112 42.76 -15.77 23.72
N CYS A 113 42.69 -14.45 23.94
CA CYS A 113 43.86 -13.68 24.36
C CYS A 113 44.27 -13.96 25.81
N ALA A 114 43.34 -14.32 26.69
CA ALA A 114 43.67 -14.72 28.07
C ALA A 114 44.21 -16.16 28.14
N ALA A 115 43.69 -17.09 27.33
CA ALA A 115 44.12 -18.48 27.28
C ALA A 115 45.54 -18.66 26.74
N ASP A 116 45.94 -17.82 25.79
CA ASP A 116 47.31 -17.79 25.25
C ASP A 116 47.73 -16.33 24.92
N PRO A 117 48.34 -15.63 25.90
CA PRO A 117 48.78 -14.26 25.73
C PRO A 117 49.76 -14.06 24.57
N ASP A 118 50.60 -15.05 24.28
CA ASP A 118 51.59 -15.00 23.20
C ASP A 118 50.94 -15.18 21.82
N GLN A 119 49.81 -15.90 21.74
CA GLN A 119 49.01 -16.03 20.52
C GLN A 119 47.97 -14.92 20.32
N CYS A 120 47.80 -13.98 21.26
CA CYS A 120 46.83 -12.89 21.10
C CYS A 120 47.11 -12.03 19.83
N ILE A 121 48.38 -11.87 19.44
CA ILE A 121 48.76 -11.19 18.19
C ILE A 121 48.30 -11.96 16.94
N LYS A 122 48.29 -13.29 17.00
CA LYS A 122 47.77 -14.15 15.92
C LYS A 122 46.26 -14.00 15.82
N VAL A 123 45.56 -14.00 16.95
CA VAL A 123 44.11 -13.73 17.03
C VAL A 123 43.79 -12.36 16.42
N TYR A 124 44.59 -11.32 16.71
CA TYR A 124 44.47 -10.01 16.07
C TYR A 124 44.61 -10.09 14.55
N ARG A 125 45.66 -10.74 14.06
CA ARG A 125 45.90 -10.87 12.61
C ARG A 125 44.74 -11.59 11.90
N ASP A 126 44.24 -12.67 12.50
CA ASP A 126 43.19 -13.50 11.90
C ASP A 126 41.80 -12.85 11.98
N SER A 127 41.50 -12.15 13.07
CA SER A 127 40.19 -11.53 13.31
C SER A 127 40.03 -10.13 12.74
N VAL A 128 41.13 -9.38 12.59
CA VAL A 128 41.10 -7.95 12.22
C VAL A 128 41.75 -7.69 10.85
N LEU A 129 42.88 -8.34 10.56
CA LEU A 129 43.69 -8.04 9.37
C LEU A 129 43.40 -8.95 8.17
N ASN A 130 42.75 -10.11 8.34
CA ASN A 130 42.46 -11.03 7.24
C ASN A 130 41.25 -10.56 6.37
N PRO A 131 41.39 -10.51 5.03
CA PRO A 131 40.37 -9.96 4.11
C PRO A 131 39.15 -10.85 3.80
N SER A 132 39.18 -12.15 4.12
CA SER A 132 38.29 -13.14 3.49
C SER A 132 36.84 -13.25 4.01
N ARG A 133 36.42 -12.48 5.02
CA ARG A 133 35.12 -12.67 5.70
C ARG A 133 34.41 -11.37 6.13
N VAL A 134 34.19 -10.43 5.20
CA VAL A 134 33.67 -9.09 5.57
C VAL A 134 32.14 -9.07 5.82
N GLY A 135 31.70 -8.78 7.06
CA GLY A 135 30.28 -8.71 7.49
C GLY A 135 30.06 -7.91 8.79
N SER A 136 28.80 -7.75 9.27
CA SER A 136 28.48 -6.99 10.51
C SER A 136 29.18 -7.53 11.78
N TYR A 137 29.48 -8.82 11.81
CA TYR A 137 30.29 -9.46 12.86
C TYR A 137 31.68 -8.82 13.05
N ASP A 138 32.22 -8.13 12.06
CA ASP A 138 33.56 -7.54 12.15
C ASP A 138 33.60 -6.32 13.08
N ILE A 139 32.56 -5.47 13.11
CA ILE A 139 32.60 -4.30 13.99
C ILE A 139 32.52 -4.72 15.46
N LEU A 140 31.67 -5.71 15.79
CA LEU A 140 31.58 -6.26 17.14
C LEU A 140 32.92 -6.87 17.60
N ARG A 141 33.64 -7.56 16.70
CA ARG A 141 35.00 -8.07 16.97
C ARG A 141 36.01 -6.94 17.14
N ILE A 142 35.99 -5.95 16.25
CA ILE A 142 36.89 -4.79 16.33
C ILE A 142 36.69 -4.06 17.67
N LEU A 143 35.45 -3.80 18.10
CA LEU A 143 35.16 -3.16 19.38
C LEU A 143 35.60 -3.97 20.61
N GLY A 144 35.59 -5.30 20.53
CA GLY A 144 36.09 -6.19 21.59
C GLY A 144 37.55 -5.94 21.97
N TRP A 145 38.38 -5.43 21.05
CA TRP A 145 39.77 -5.08 21.34
C TRP A 145 39.92 -3.96 22.38
N ARG A 146 38.89 -3.13 22.60
CA ARG A 146 38.89 -2.13 23.67
C ARG A 146 39.02 -2.75 25.08
N LEU A 147 38.60 -4.01 25.25
CA LEU A 147 38.77 -4.76 26.51
C LEU A 147 40.20 -5.27 26.66
N VAL A 148 40.65 -6.03 25.65
CA VAL A 148 41.92 -6.75 25.71
C VAL A 148 43.11 -5.80 25.75
N TRP A 149 43.01 -4.64 25.08
CA TRP A 149 44.11 -3.67 24.95
C TRP A 149 44.77 -3.32 26.28
N LYS A 150 43.98 -3.13 27.35
CA LYS A 150 44.47 -2.75 28.69
C LYS A 150 45.28 -3.85 29.38
N HIS A 151 45.13 -5.11 28.96
CA HIS A 151 45.81 -6.28 29.55
C HIS A 151 47.03 -6.73 28.75
N LEU A 152 47.26 -6.15 27.56
CA LEU A 152 48.47 -6.38 26.78
C LEU A 152 49.69 -5.68 27.40
N THR A 153 50.86 -6.31 27.26
CA THR A 153 52.15 -5.71 27.60
C THR A 153 52.48 -4.55 26.64
N LEU A 154 53.44 -3.69 27.02
CA LEU A 154 53.90 -2.60 26.16
C LEU A 154 54.41 -3.12 24.82
N ASP A 155 55.22 -4.18 24.82
CA ASP A 155 55.76 -4.80 23.60
C ASP A 155 54.66 -5.34 22.69
N GLN A 156 53.64 -5.99 23.25
CA GLN A 156 52.48 -6.47 22.51
C GLN A 156 51.71 -5.31 21.88
N ARG A 157 51.46 -4.23 22.63
CA ARG A 157 50.77 -3.03 22.11
C ARG A 157 51.57 -2.37 20.99
N GLU A 158 52.88 -2.23 21.15
CA GLU A 158 53.75 -1.70 20.10
C GLU A 158 53.72 -2.57 18.84
N GLN A 159 53.75 -3.89 18.99
CA GLN A 159 53.68 -4.82 17.87
C GLN A 159 52.34 -4.74 17.15
N LEU A 160 51.22 -4.65 17.88
CA LEU A 160 49.89 -4.44 17.29
C LEU A 160 49.80 -3.08 16.59
N TYR A 161 50.37 -2.02 17.16
CA TYR A 161 50.42 -0.70 16.55
C TYR A 161 51.21 -0.69 15.24
N ARG A 162 52.37 -1.36 15.21
CA ARG A 162 53.18 -1.53 13.98
C ARG A 162 52.40 -2.33 12.93
N LEU A 163 51.84 -3.49 13.29
CA LEU A 163 51.01 -4.30 12.39
C LEU A 163 49.82 -3.53 11.82
N THR A 164 49.23 -2.61 12.58
CA THR A 164 48.11 -1.76 12.15
C THR A 164 48.57 -0.62 11.25
N SER A 165 49.76 -0.07 11.50
CA SER A 165 50.37 0.99 10.69
C SER A 165 50.89 0.46 9.35
N ASP A 166 51.38 -0.79 9.35
CA ASP A 166 51.91 -1.50 8.17
C ASP A 166 50.82 -2.19 7.34
N ALA A 167 49.56 -2.20 7.83
CA ALA A 167 48.41 -2.75 7.11
C ALA A 167 48.04 -1.84 5.92
N ASP A 168 48.79 -1.98 4.82
CA ASP A 168 48.56 -1.24 3.58
C ASP A 168 47.34 -1.78 2.82
N ASN A 169 46.38 -0.89 2.51
CA ASN A 169 45.03 -1.24 2.05
C ASN A 169 45.03 -1.75 0.61
N THR A 170 44.99 -3.07 0.40
CA THR A 170 44.87 -3.66 -0.95
C THR A 170 43.83 -4.77 -1.06
N THR A 171 42.71 -4.66 -0.32
CA THR A 171 41.50 -5.41 -0.70
C THR A 171 40.54 -4.48 -1.43
N GLN A 172 40.41 -4.70 -2.75
CA GLN A 172 39.41 -4.02 -3.57
C GLN A 172 38.02 -4.58 -3.23
N PHE A 173 37.16 -3.75 -2.63
CA PHE A 173 35.72 -3.98 -2.68
C PHE A 173 35.16 -2.92 -3.65
N LEU A 174 34.65 -3.36 -4.80
CA LEU A 174 34.11 -2.46 -5.86
C LEU A 174 35.09 -1.36 -6.33
N ASN A 175 36.37 -1.70 -6.54
CA ASN A 175 37.42 -0.78 -7.03
C ASN A 175 37.70 0.45 -6.13
N LYS A 176 37.30 0.46 -4.84
CA LYS A 176 37.64 1.53 -3.88
C LYS A 176 38.56 0.97 -2.76
N PRO A 177 39.64 1.68 -2.36
CA PRO A 177 40.50 1.24 -1.26
C PRO A 177 39.80 1.41 0.09
N VAL A 178 39.78 0.35 0.89
CA VAL A 178 39.06 0.27 2.17
C VAL A 178 40.05 0.49 3.32
N GLN A 179 39.92 1.56 4.11
CA GLN A 179 40.93 1.96 5.13
C GLN A 179 40.70 1.38 6.54
N ARG A 180 40.98 0.09 6.76
CA ARG A 180 40.85 -0.58 8.08
C ARG A 180 41.70 0.07 9.18
N ALA A 181 42.86 0.61 8.83
CA ALA A 181 43.76 1.28 9.78
C ALA A 181 43.11 2.50 10.49
N ALA A 182 42.16 3.19 9.85
CA ALA A 182 41.45 4.30 10.47
C ALA A 182 40.51 3.83 11.60
N VAL A 183 39.69 2.82 11.30
CA VAL A 183 38.80 2.18 12.30
C VAL A 183 39.59 1.65 13.49
N LEU A 184 40.72 1.01 13.21
CA LEU A 184 41.55 0.41 14.24
C LEU A 184 42.26 1.44 15.09
N ARG A 185 42.72 2.56 14.52
CA ARG A 185 43.26 3.68 15.31
C ARG A 185 42.21 4.30 16.22
N ALA A 186 40.99 4.47 15.72
CA ALA A 186 39.87 4.96 16.53
C ALA A 186 39.56 4.03 17.71
N VAL A 187 39.65 2.72 17.51
CA VAL A 187 39.36 1.73 18.55
C VAL A 187 40.49 1.52 19.55
N LEU A 188 41.73 1.36 19.07
CA LEU A 188 42.88 0.99 19.91
C LEU A 188 43.50 2.18 20.62
N VAL A 189 43.52 3.34 19.97
CA VAL A 189 44.22 4.55 20.44
C VAL A 189 43.25 5.70 20.71
N GLY A 190 41.97 5.54 20.41
CA GLY A 190 40.93 6.55 20.63
C GLY A 190 40.97 7.71 19.63
N ASP A 191 41.79 7.63 18.58
CA ASP A 191 41.91 8.67 17.56
C ASP A 191 40.83 8.53 16.49
N THR A 192 39.70 9.23 16.69
CA THR A 192 38.59 9.25 15.74
C THR A 192 38.81 10.22 14.58
N SER A 193 39.85 11.06 14.61
CA SER A 193 40.09 12.06 13.56
C SER A 193 40.38 11.41 12.21
N ALA A 194 41.01 10.23 12.22
CA ALA A 194 41.24 9.41 11.04
C ALA A 194 39.95 8.89 10.39
N CYS A 195 38.82 8.85 11.09
CA CYS A 195 37.52 8.42 10.56
C CYS A 195 36.71 9.57 9.94
N GLU A 196 36.95 10.83 10.33
CA GLU A 196 36.12 11.98 9.93
C GLU A 196 36.02 12.17 8.41
N PRO A 197 37.12 12.15 7.62
CA PRO A 197 37.03 12.33 6.17
C PRO A 197 36.21 11.25 5.46
N HIS A 198 36.22 10.03 6.02
CA HIS A 198 35.47 8.89 5.49
C HIS A 198 33.97 9.00 5.81
N ILE A 199 33.64 9.45 7.01
CA ILE A 199 32.24 9.70 7.41
C ILE A 199 31.64 10.82 6.55
N GLU A 200 32.38 11.92 6.35
CA GLU A 200 31.95 13.03 5.48
C GLU A 200 31.77 12.60 4.02
N LYS A 201 32.67 11.74 3.52
CA LYS A 201 32.51 11.14 2.19
C LYS A 201 31.27 10.25 2.12
N ALA A 202 31.07 9.35 3.08
CA ALA A 202 29.90 8.47 3.10
C ALA A 202 28.58 9.26 3.16
N LEU A 203 28.52 10.36 3.92
CA LEU A 203 27.35 11.23 3.97
C LEU A 203 27.06 11.89 2.61
N ARG A 204 28.10 12.31 1.88
CA ARG A 204 27.98 12.85 0.51
C ARG A 204 27.51 11.78 -0.47
N ASP A 205 28.12 10.60 -0.44
CA ASP A 205 27.78 9.48 -1.33
C ASP A 205 26.30 9.07 -1.12
N VAL A 206 25.83 8.96 0.13
CA VAL A 206 24.41 8.69 0.45
C VAL A 206 23.47 9.77 -0.07
N ALA A 207 23.84 11.05 0.10
CA ALA A 207 23.04 12.16 -0.40
C ALA A 207 22.93 12.16 -1.94
N ALA A 208 23.96 11.65 -2.63
CA ALA A 208 24.00 11.50 -4.08
C ALA A 208 23.38 10.19 -4.59
N GLY A 209 22.97 9.27 -3.70
CA GLY A 209 22.47 7.94 -4.07
C GLY A 209 23.57 7.00 -4.59
N GLU A 210 24.82 7.28 -4.27
CA GLU A 210 25.98 6.48 -4.70
C GLU A 210 26.27 5.30 -3.76
N PRO A 211 26.80 4.18 -4.28
CA PRO A 211 27.21 3.04 -3.46
C PRO A 211 28.45 3.35 -2.61
N THR A 212 28.38 2.99 -1.33
CA THR A 212 29.44 3.08 -0.32
C THR A 212 30.02 1.69 0.01
N SER A 213 31.25 1.65 0.53
CA SER A 213 31.85 0.38 0.96
C SER A 213 31.32 -0.08 2.34
N LEU A 214 31.28 -1.40 2.56
CA LEU A 214 30.80 -1.98 3.83
C LEU A 214 31.62 -1.51 5.04
N LEU A 215 32.93 -1.27 4.88
CA LEU A 215 33.78 -0.76 5.96
C LEU A 215 33.64 0.75 6.18
N GLU A 216 33.42 1.56 5.13
CA GLU A 216 33.05 2.97 5.33
C GLU A 216 31.75 3.08 6.13
N THR A 217 30.89 2.08 6.01
CA THR A 217 29.63 2.00 6.73
C THR A 217 29.76 1.42 8.15
N SER A 218 30.83 0.70 8.50
CA SER A 218 31.09 0.33 9.90
C SER A 218 31.66 1.50 10.72
N MET A 219 32.22 2.52 10.05
CA MET A 219 32.72 3.75 10.69
C MET A 219 31.62 4.67 11.21
N ILE A 220 30.36 4.39 10.89
CA ILE A 220 29.23 5.26 11.24
C ILE A 220 29.11 5.48 12.75
N TYR A 221 29.45 4.46 13.56
CA TYR A 221 29.33 4.55 15.00
C TYR A 221 30.29 5.58 15.61
N PHE A 222 31.39 5.92 14.91
CA PHE A 222 32.33 6.97 15.30
C PHE A 222 31.89 8.37 14.85
N ALA A 223 30.78 8.51 14.12
CA ALA A 223 30.24 9.83 13.80
C ALA A 223 29.86 10.58 15.09
N LYS A 224 30.28 11.84 15.18
CA LYS A 224 30.07 12.69 16.35
C LYS A 224 28.59 12.95 16.64
N ARG A 225 27.78 13.09 15.59
CA ARG A 225 26.34 13.40 15.70
C ARG A 225 25.52 12.14 15.50
N VAL A 226 24.53 11.91 16.36
CA VAL A 226 23.64 10.76 16.25
C VAL A 226 22.82 10.81 14.96
N GLU A 227 22.43 12.00 14.50
CA GLU A 227 21.69 12.17 13.26
C GLU A 227 22.47 11.69 12.03
N ASP A 228 23.80 11.83 12.06
CA ASP A 228 24.66 11.34 10.98
C ASP A 228 24.78 9.81 11.04
N ARG A 229 24.83 9.21 12.24
CA ARG A 229 24.73 7.75 12.42
C ARG A 229 23.45 7.21 11.81
N VAL A 230 22.31 7.83 12.15
CA VAL A 230 20.99 7.48 11.62
C VAL A 230 20.99 7.62 10.10
N LYS A 231 21.37 8.76 9.51
CA LYS A 231 21.40 8.92 8.04
C LYS A 231 22.17 7.81 7.33
N LEU A 232 23.30 7.39 7.88
CA LEU A 232 24.17 6.35 7.32
C LEU A 232 23.68 4.92 7.62
N GLY A 233 22.84 4.70 8.64
CA GLY A 233 22.34 3.38 9.03
C GLY A 233 21.57 2.62 7.95
N LYS A 234 21.04 3.32 6.94
CA LYS A 234 20.41 2.72 5.74
C LYS A 234 21.34 1.81 4.94
N LEU A 235 22.64 1.92 5.14
CA LEU A 235 23.67 1.21 4.40
C LEU A 235 24.18 -0.05 5.13
N ILE A 236 23.85 -0.25 6.40
CA ILE A 236 24.26 -1.43 7.18
C ILE A 236 23.08 -2.30 7.61
N SER A 237 23.44 -3.54 7.96
CA SER A 237 22.58 -4.47 8.65
C SER A 237 22.63 -4.21 10.16
N ILE A 238 21.58 -3.59 10.71
CA ILE A 238 21.48 -3.19 12.15
C ILE A 238 20.51 -4.06 12.95
N ALA A 239 19.90 -5.06 12.31
CA ALA A 239 18.87 -5.90 12.90
C ALA A 239 19.12 -7.39 12.63
N SER A 240 20.36 -7.76 12.32
CA SER A 240 20.72 -9.13 11.93
C SER A 240 20.75 -10.10 13.10
N THR A 241 21.28 -9.65 14.21
CA THR A 241 21.36 -10.37 15.47
C THR A 241 20.93 -9.45 16.61
N PRO A 242 20.69 -9.99 17.83
CA PRO A 242 20.47 -9.16 19.01
C PRO A 242 21.60 -8.17 19.28
N GLU A 243 22.86 -8.57 19.10
CA GLU A 243 24.04 -7.73 19.34
C GLU A 243 24.09 -6.55 18.37
N ASP A 244 23.78 -6.77 17.09
CA ASP A 244 23.70 -5.68 16.09
C ASP A 244 22.64 -4.64 16.49
N ALA A 245 21.47 -5.11 16.96
CA ALA A 245 20.38 -4.24 17.39
C ALA A 245 20.71 -3.48 18.69
N LEU A 246 21.35 -4.15 19.66
CA LEU A 246 21.79 -3.53 20.92
C LEU A 246 22.91 -2.51 20.68
N LEU A 247 23.90 -2.83 19.84
CA LEU A 247 24.95 -1.90 19.42
C LEU A 247 24.34 -0.65 18.77
N TRP A 248 23.37 -0.86 17.88
CA TRP A 248 22.66 0.23 17.21
C TRP A 248 21.94 1.14 18.21
N ILE A 249 21.10 0.59 19.08
CA ILE A 249 20.35 1.36 20.09
C ILE A 249 21.30 2.07 21.06
N THR A 250 22.36 1.40 21.51
CA THR A 250 23.39 1.99 22.40
C THR A 250 23.98 3.27 21.81
N ASN A 251 24.15 3.33 20.49
CA ASN A 251 24.80 4.45 19.82
C ASN A 251 23.84 5.44 19.15
N THR A 252 22.54 5.17 19.14
CA THR A 252 21.55 6.02 18.46
C THR A 252 20.36 6.42 19.31
N GLY A 253 20.14 5.75 20.45
CA GLY A 253 19.00 5.99 21.32
C GLY A 253 17.68 5.93 20.56
N ARG A 254 16.75 6.81 20.94
CA ARG A 254 15.42 6.88 20.32
C ARG A 254 15.46 7.21 18.82
N LEU A 255 16.44 8.01 18.38
CA LEU A 255 16.56 8.42 16.97
C LEU A 255 16.83 7.23 16.02
N GLY A 256 17.32 6.11 16.54
CA GLY A 256 17.58 4.89 15.77
C GLY A 256 16.38 3.97 15.57
N PHE A 257 15.29 4.13 16.33
CA PHE A 257 14.19 3.16 16.37
C PHE A 257 13.50 2.98 15.03
N ALA A 258 13.15 4.07 14.34
CA ALA A 258 12.44 3.99 13.06
C ALA A 258 13.22 3.18 12.01
N GLN A 259 14.56 3.28 12.01
CA GLN A 259 15.38 2.46 11.10
C GLN A 259 15.39 1.00 11.50
N LEU A 260 15.48 0.72 12.79
CA LEU A 260 15.43 -0.64 13.31
C LEU A 260 14.08 -1.32 12.96
N VAL A 261 12.96 -0.60 13.13
CA VAL A 261 11.61 -1.05 12.77
C VAL A 261 11.49 -1.30 11.26
N ASN A 262 12.02 -0.41 10.43
CA ASN A 262 12.07 -0.59 8.98
C ASN A 262 12.85 -1.87 8.60
N ARG A 263 14.00 -2.11 9.23
CA ARG A 263 14.78 -3.34 9.00
C ARG A 263 14.06 -4.60 9.44
N PHE A 264 13.34 -4.58 10.56
CA PHE A 264 12.50 -5.70 10.92
C PHE A 264 11.38 -5.92 9.90
N SER A 265 10.78 -4.85 9.39
CA SER A 265 9.70 -4.93 8.40
C SER A 265 10.12 -5.59 7.08
N GLU A 266 11.41 -5.55 6.72
CA GLU A 266 11.98 -6.27 5.58
C GLU A 266 12.09 -7.80 5.80
N ARG A 267 11.99 -8.27 7.05
CA ARG A 267 12.24 -9.67 7.45
C ARG A 267 10.97 -10.48 7.71
N SER A 268 11.08 -11.80 7.68
CA SER A 268 9.98 -12.68 8.09
C SER A 268 9.72 -12.62 9.60
N LYS A 269 8.56 -13.10 10.06
CA LYS A 269 8.24 -13.18 11.50
C LYS A 269 9.22 -14.08 12.23
N ASP A 270 9.59 -15.21 11.63
CA ASP A 270 10.50 -16.20 12.22
C ASP A 270 11.94 -15.65 12.33
N GLU A 271 12.30 -14.73 11.45
CA GLU A 271 13.60 -14.05 11.46
C GLU A 271 13.67 -12.93 12.50
N ALA A 272 12.62 -12.11 12.61
CA ALA A 272 12.64 -10.91 13.45
C ALA A 272 12.31 -11.21 14.92
N LYS A 273 11.39 -12.14 15.18
CA LYS A 273 10.86 -12.42 16.51
C LYS A 273 11.96 -12.70 17.55
N PRO A 274 12.96 -13.56 17.29
CA PRO A 274 13.95 -13.88 18.33
C PRO A 274 14.81 -12.67 18.73
N VAL A 275 15.08 -11.77 17.78
CA VAL A 275 15.80 -10.52 18.05
C VAL A 275 14.93 -9.58 18.89
N ILE A 276 13.65 -9.41 18.52
CA ILE A 276 12.70 -8.57 19.27
C ILE A 276 12.51 -9.09 20.71
N ASP A 277 12.44 -10.41 20.90
CA ASP A 277 12.33 -11.02 22.23
C ASP A 277 13.55 -10.67 23.11
N VAL A 278 14.77 -10.74 22.57
CA VAL A 278 15.99 -10.36 23.31
C VAL A 278 16.01 -8.86 23.61
N LEU A 279 15.62 -8.00 22.66
CA LEU A 279 15.49 -6.56 22.92
C LEU A 279 14.50 -6.31 24.06
N GLY A 280 13.38 -7.05 24.12
CA GLY A 280 12.40 -6.94 25.20
C GLY A 280 12.89 -7.40 26.57
N GLN A 281 13.94 -8.23 26.62
CA GLN A 281 14.59 -8.68 27.85
C GLN A 281 15.71 -7.73 28.30
N ARG A 282 16.43 -7.13 27.34
CA ARG A 282 17.65 -6.35 27.59
C ARG A 282 17.41 -4.84 27.65
N LEU A 283 16.27 -4.36 27.16
CA LEU A 283 15.89 -2.96 27.20
C LEU A 283 14.81 -2.73 28.25
N SER A 284 14.96 -1.66 29.02
CA SER A 284 13.99 -1.22 30.03
C SER A 284 13.90 0.31 30.12
N GLY A 285 12.92 0.80 30.87
CA GLY A 285 12.63 2.24 30.99
C GLY A 285 11.62 2.75 29.96
N ALA A 286 11.00 3.89 30.28
CA ALA A 286 9.92 4.47 29.49
C ALA A 286 10.36 4.91 28.08
N GLY A 287 11.64 5.23 27.92
CA GLY A 287 12.25 5.58 26.65
C GLY A 287 12.19 4.51 25.56
N VAL A 288 11.99 3.25 25.96
CA VAL A 288 11.95 2.09 25.06
C VAL A 288 10.55 1.88 24.48
N VAL A 289 9.50 2.39 25.13
CA VAL A 289 8.11 2.23 24.69
C VAL A 289 7.89 2.66 23.22
N PRO A 290 8.44 3.79 22.73
CA PRO A 290 8.41 4.15 21.32
C PRO A 290 8.80 3.03 20.33
N LEU A 291 9.85 2.25 20.64
CA LEU A 291 10.29 1.14 19.77
C LEU A 291 9.20 0.06 19.66
N PHE A 292 8.64 -0.36 20.79
CA PHE A 292 7.61 -1.39 20.81
C PHE A 292 6.26 -0.88 20.31
N ALA A 293 5.95 0.40 20.50
CA ALA A 293 4.80 1.05 19.90
C ALA A 293 4.89 1.02 18.36
N GLN A 294 6.03 1.40 17.79
CA GLN A 294 6.25 1.31 16.34
C GLN A 294 6.21 -0.14 15.84
N LEU A 295 6.78 -1.11 16.58
CA LEU A 295 6.69 -2.53 16.19
C LEU A 295 5.26 -3.07 16.24
N ALA A 296 4.43 -2.57 17.15
CA ALA A 296 3.02 -2.96 17.31
C ALA A 296 2.14 -2.57 16.10
N THR A 297 2.60 -1.66 15.23
CA THR A 297 1.92 -1.29 13.98
C THR A 297 2.46 -2.01 12.75
N THR A 298 3.37 -2.97 12.93
CA THR A 298 3.94 -3.77 11.85
C THR A 298 3.41 -5.20 11.87
N LYS A 299 3.80 -6.01 10.88
CA LYS A 299 3.57 -7.48 10.89
C LYS A 299 4.19 -8.20 12.11
N HIS A 300 5.01 -7.53 12.91
CA HIS A 300 5.66 -8.06 14.11
C HIS A 300 4.95 -7.63 15.40
N ALA A 301 3.67 -7.25 15.33
CA ALA A 301 2.96 -6.71 16.49
C ALA A 301 2.87 -7.68 17.66
N GLN A 302 2.78 -8.99 17.43
CA GLN A 302 2.56 -9.97 18.50
C GLN A 302 3.61 -9.90 19.64
N PRO A 303 4.93 -10.04 19.40
CA PRO A 303 5.92 -9.89 20.46
C PRO A 303 5.93 -8.49 21.08
N ALA A 304 5.65 -7.44 20.30
CA ALA A 304 5.66 -6.06 20.79
C ALA A 304 4.47 -5.75 21.71
N VAL A 305 3.25 -6.13 21.32
CA VAL A 305 2.04 -6.00 22.14
C VAL A 305 2.16 -6.84 23.42
N ALA A 306 2.75 -8.03 23.34
CA ALA A 306 3.03 -8.84 24.52
C ALA A 306 4.00 -8.15 25.48
N TRP A 307 5.00 -7.44 24.97
CA TRP A 307 5.91 -6.63 25.79
C TRP A 307 5.19 -5.42 26.39
N LEU A 308 4.44 -4.66 25.60
CA LEU A 308 3.67 -3.50 26.05
C LEU A 308 2.67 -3.86 27.16
N GLY A 309 1.95 -4.97 27.00
CA GLY A 309 0.99 -5.45 28.00
C GLY A 309 1.62 -5.87 29.33
N LYS A 310 2.91 -6.25 29.35
CA LYS A 310 3.65 -6.52 30.58
C LYS A 310 4.25 -5.26 31.22
N ASN A 311 4.33 -4.16 30.47
CA ASN A 311 5.04 -2.94 30.83
C ASN A 311 4.12 -1.72 30.81
N THR A 312 2.86 -1.87 31.25
CA THR A 312 1.85 -0.81 31.19
C THR A 312 2.25 0.46 31.93
N ASP A 313 3.00 0.33 33.04
CA ASP A 313 3.49 1.49 33.81
C ASP A 313 4.53 2.31 33.03
N LEU A 314 5.36 1.64 32.23
CA LEU A 314 6.32 2.33 31.35
C LEU A 314 5.60 3.12 30.27
N ILE A 315 4.44 2.65 29.78
CA ILE A 315 3.63 3.40 28.80
C ILE A 315 3.16 4.74 29.39
N LEU A 316 2.71 4.74 30.65
CA LEU A 316 2.26 5.95 31.34
C LEU A 316 3.40 6.95 31.62
N GLN A 317 4.65 6.49 31.63
CA GLN A 317 5.83 7.33 31.81
C GLN A 317 6.44 7.81 30.47
N ALA A 318 6.05 7.20 29.35
CA ALA A 318 6.70 7.42 28.07
C ALA A 318 6.30 8.72 27.39
N GLN A 319 7.26 9.34 26.69
CA GLN A 319 7.03 10.44 25.77
C GLN A 319 6.72 9.89 24.38
N LEU A 320 5.47 9.98 23.92
CA LEU A 320 5.01 9.36 22.67
C LEU A 320 4.58 10.40 21.63
N THR A 321 4.84 10.10 20.36
CA THR A 321 4.27 10.85 19.22
C THR A 321 2.86 10.36 18.90
N ALA A 322 2.09 11.15 18.14
CA ALA A 322 0.76 10.74 17.67
C ALA A 322 0.77 9.42 16.86
N GLU A 323 1.85 9.14 16.12
CA GLU A 323 2.02 7.87 15.41
C GLU A 323 2.27 6.70 16.37
N GLU A 324 3.10 6.91 17.40
CA GLU A 324 3.39 5.89 18.42
C GLU A 324 2.16 5.59 19.31
N ILE A 325 1.26 6.56 19.51
CA ILE A 325 -0.01 6.33 20.20
C ILE A 325 -0.82 5.22 19.54
N GLN A 326 -0.82 5.11 18.22
CA GLN A 326 -1.54 4.05 17.49
C GLN A 326 -1.06 2.65 17.91
N GLY A 327 0.23 2.50 18.21
CA GLY A 327 0.83 1.23 18.64
C GLY A 327 0.47 0.81 20.07
N VAL A 328 0.22 1.78 20.96
CA VAL A 328 -0.12 1.51 22.36
C VAL A 328 -1.62 1.56 22.65
N GLN A 329 -2.42 2.14 21.75
CA GLN A 329 -3.85 2.42 21.97
C GLN A 329 -4.63 1.19 22.46
N ALA A 330 -4.47 0.04 21.80
CA ALA A 330 -5.11 -1.20 22.20
C ALA A 330 -4.74 -1.62 23.63
N THR A 331 -3.46 -1.46 24.00
CA THR A 331 -2.95 -1.79 25.34
C THR A 331 -3.49 -0.82 26.40
N VAL A 332 -3.52 0.48 26.10
CA VAL A 332 -4.05 1.51 27.00
C VAL A 332 -5.54 1.34 27.23
N ARG A 333 -6.33 1.02 26.20
CA ARG A 333 -7.77 0.74 26.32
C ARG A 333 -8.10 -0.45 27.23
N MET A 334 -7.18 -1.41 27.36
CA MET A 334 -7.33 -2.56 28.26
C MET A 334 -6.87 -2.26 29.70
N MET A 335 -6.36 -1.07 30.00
CA MET A 335 -5.98 -0.69 31.36
C MET A 335 -7.19 -0.32 32.21
N ASP A 336 -7.05 -0.44 33.53
CA ASP A 336 -8.05 0.01 34.48
C ASP A 336 -8.30 1.52 34.38
N VAL A 337 -9.57 1.93 34.29
CA VAL A 337 -9.96 3.33 34.04
C VAL A 337 -9.59 4.23 35.22
N GLU A 338 -9.68 3.76 36.47
CA GLU A 338 -9.29 4.56 37.63
C GLU A 338 -7.78 4.82 37.63
N LYS A 339 -6.98 3.80 37.30
CA LYS A 339 -5.54 3.98 37.07
C LYS A 339 -5.27 5.02 35.99
N LEU A 340 -5.99 4.99 34.87
CA LEU A 340 -5.83 5.99 33.80
C LEU A 340 -6.20 7.40 34.28
N ARG A 341 -7.27 7.52 35.08
CA ARG A 341 -7.72 8.80 35.66
C ARG A 341 -6.66 9.41 36.58
N GLU A 342 -6.04 8.59 37.44
CA GLU A 342 -4.97 9.02 38.35
C GLU A 342 -3.74 9.55 37.61
N HIS A 343 -3.44 9.01 36.41
CA HIS A 343 -2.22 9.32 35.67
C HIS A 343 -2.42 10.33 34.53
N ARG A 344 -3.66 10.67 34.16
CA ARG A 344 -3.99 11.52 32.99
C ARG A 344 -3.19 12.82 32.92
N ASP A 345 -3.02 13.49 34.06
CA ASP A 345 -2.35 14.80 34.11
C ASP A 345 -0.81 14.68 34.19
N ALA A 346 -0.29 13.47 34.39
CA ALA A 346 1.15 13.19 34.53
C ALA A 346 1.79 12.61 33.25
N VAL A 347 0.99 12.20 32.26
CA VAL A 347 1.48 11.63 31.00
C VAL A 347 1.77 12.70 29.93
N CYS A 348 2.39 12.31 28.81
CA CYS A 348 2.59 13.22 27.68
C CYS A 348 1.26 13.66 27.01
N PRO A 349 1.20 14.83 26.34
CA PRO A 349 -0.06 15.40 25.83
C PRO A 349 -0.86 14.49 24.91
N GLU A 350 -0.19 13.77 24.01
CA GLU A 350 -0.85 12.84 23.07
C GLU A 350 -1.49 11.65 23.80
N LEU A 351 -0.83 11.13 24.84
CA LEU A 351 -1.38 10.05 25.67
C LEU A 351 -2.49 10.58 26.59
N ALA A 352 -2.36 11.80 27.13
CA ALA A 352 -3.37 12.44 27.97
C ALA A 352 -4.69 12.66 27.20
N LYS A 353 -4.59 12.96 25.90
CA LYS A 353 -5.75 13.05 25.00
C LYS A 353 -6.44 11.69 24.87
N LEU A 354 -5.70 10.64 24.49
CA LEU A 354 -6.26 9.29 24.38
C LEU A 354 -6.90 8.81 25.71
N ILE A 355 -6.21 9.03 26.84
CA ILE A 355 -6.73 8.70 28.17
C ILE A 355 -8.00 9.49 28.47
N GLY A 356 -8.02 10.79 28.15
CA GLY A 356 -9.19 11.64 28.31
C GLY A 356 -10.39 11.13 27.51
N ASP A 357 -10.16 10.71 26.26
CA ASP A 357 -11.19 10.11 25.42
C ASP A 357 -11.71 8.80 26.06
N ILE A 358 -10.82 7.89 26.48
CA ILE A 358 -11.20 6.63 27.15
C ILE A 358 -12.01 6.87 28.43
N ILE A 359 -11.63 7.85 29.25
CA ILE A 359 -12.36 8.21 30.47
C ILE A 359 -13.75 8.75 30.12
N ALA A 360 -13.83 9.71 29.18
CA ALA A 360 -15.11 10.27 28.75
C ALA A 360 -16.05 9.19 28.17
N GLU A 361 -15.49 8.26 27.40
CA GLU A 361 -16.21 7.09 26.90
C GLU A 361 -16.73 6.21 28.05
N SER A 362 -15.90 5.94 29.06
CA SER A 362 -16.27 5.08 30.20
C SER A 362 -17.43 5.63 31.05
N GLU A 363 -17.58 6.96 31.07
CA GLU A 363 -18.62 7.69 31.81
C GLU A 363 -19.97 7.70 31.07
N LEU A 364 -19.99 7.33 29.78
CA LEU A 364 -21.24 7.15 29.05
C LEU A 364 -22.04 5.97 29.65
N PRO A 365 -23.38 6.09 29.68
CA PRO A 365 -24.22 4.97 30.12
C PRO A 365 -23.98 3.75 29.23
N GLU A 366 -24.03 2.57 29.82
CA GLU A 366 -23.99 1.34 29.04
C GLU A 366 -25.29 1.19 28.26
N PHE A 367 -25.15 0.80 27.00
CA PHE A 367 -26.28 0.48 26.13
C PHE A 367 -27.07 -0.69 26.72
N ASP A 368 -28.38 -0.54 26.81
CA ASP A 368 -29.27 -1.60 27.27
C ASP A 368 -29.56 -2.59 26.12
N PRO A 369 -29.00 -3.81 26.15
CA PRO A 369 -29.20 -4.79 25.09
C PRO A 369 -30.63 -5.37 25.09
N THR A 370 -31.47 -5.04 26.08
CA THR A 370 -32.88 -5.44 26.12
C THR A 370 -33.81 -4.51 25.34
N THR A 371 -33.27 -3.43 24.75
CA THR A 371 -34.02 -2.59 23.81
C THR A 371 -34.60 -3.43 22.68
N ASP A 372 -35.89 -3.18 22.37
CA ASP A 372 -36.70 -4.04 21.47
C ASP A 372 -35.98 -4.38 20.15
N TRP A 373 -35.36 -3.38 19.53
CA TRP A 373 -34.67 -3.57 18.26
C TRP A 373 -33.39 -4.42 18.37
N TRP A 374 -32.57 -4.23 19.42
CA TRP A 374 -31.30 -4.96 19.56
C TRP A 374 -31.57 -6.43 19.86
N ALA A 375 -32.51 -6.71 20.76
CA ALA A 375 -32.91 -8.07 21.11
C ALA A 375 -33.40 -8.86 19.88
N GLU A 376 -34.07 -8.19 18.94
CA GLU A 376 -34.54 -8.78 17.67
C GLU A 376 -33.41 -9.03 16.66
N VAL A 377 -32.45 -8.12 16.53
CA VAL A 377 -31.41 -8.19 15.47
C VAL A 377 -30.10 -8.81 15.94
N ALA A 378 -29.85 -8.89 17.25
CA ALA A 378 -28.60 -9.39 17.81
C ALA A 378 -28.30 -10.82 17.34
N TYR A 379 -27.04 -11.07 16.99
CA TYR A 379 -26.64 -12.36 16.48
C TYR A 379 -26.62 -13.44 17.57
N GLN A 380 -27.51 -14.43 17.46
CA GLN A 380 -27.65 -15.53 18.43
C GLN A 380 -27.02 -16.86 17.94
N GLY A 381 -26.35 -16.86 16.79
CA GLY A 381 -25.82 -18.08 16.17
C GLY A 381 -24.55 -18.62 16.83
N LYS A 382 -24.22 -19.89 16.55
CA LYS A 382 -22.97 -20.52 17.00
C LYS A 382 -21.78 -19.93 16.23
N ALA A 383 -20.93 -19.15 16.90
CA ALA A 383 -19.70 -18.61 16.33
C ALA A 383 -18.44 -19.34 16.84
N LYS A 384 -17.34 -19.25 16.08
CA LYS A 384 -16.04 -19.75 16.52
C LYS A 384 -15.46 -18.83 17.59
N LYS A 385 -14.57 -19.39 18.42
CA LYS A 385 -13.84 -18.60 19.41
C LYS A 385 -13.08 -17.46 18.70
N LEU A 386 -13.23 -16.23 19.19
CA LEU A 386 -12.50 -15.08 18.69
C LEU A 386 -10.99 -15.30 18.82
N PRO A 387 -10.17 -14.81 17.88
CA PRO A 387 -8.73 -14.80 18.03
C PRO A 387 -8.34 -14.08 19.32
N SER A 388 -7.33 -14.58 20.04
CA SER A 388 -6.93 -14.01 21.35
C SER A 388 -6.47 -12.55 21.26
N TYR A 389 -6.08 -12.08 20.08
CA TYR A 389 -5.68 -10.69 19.85
C TYR A 389 -6.87 -9.77 19.47
N ALA A 390 -8.03 -10.32 19.10
CA ALA A 390 -9.22 -9.56 18.71
C ALA A 390 -10.16 -9.39 19.92
N GLN A 391 -9.69 -8.67 20.93
CA GLN A 391 -10.41 -8.46 22.20
C GLN A 391 -11.35 -7.26 22.09
N ALA A 392 -12.61 -7.42 22.54
CA ALA A 392 -13.63 -6.37 22.50
C ALA A 392 -13.21 -5.10 23.27
N ALA A 393 -12.57 -5.26 24.43
CA ALA A 393 -12.06 -4.16 25.26
C ALA A 393 -10.99 -3.31 24.56
N ALA A 394 -10.26 -3.87 23.57
CA ALA A 394 -9.23 -3.16 22.83
C ALA A 394 -9.81 -2.30 21.68
N LEU A 395 -11.09 -2.45 21.32
CA LEU A 395 -11.73 -1.76 20.22
C LEU A 395 -12.28 -0.38 20.64
N PRO A 396 -12.41 0.57 19.69
CA PRO A 396 -13.11 1.84 19.92
C PRO A 396 -14.55 1.61 20.39
N PRO A 397 -15.14 2.57 21.13
CA PRO A 397 -16.53 2.47 21.53
C PRO A 397 -17.44 2.53 20.30
N LEU A 398 -18.56 1.82 20.38
CA LEU A 398 -19.71 2.06 19.52
C LEU A 398 -20.75 2.76 20.37
N ILE A 399 -21.14 3.97 19.98
CA ILE A 399 -22.10 4.79 20.71
C ILE A 399 -23.42 4.76 19.95
N ILE A 400 -24.47 4.27 20.60
CA ILE A 400 -25.85 4.22 20.09
C ILE A 400 -26.70 5.09 21.01
N ASP A 401 -27.37 6.10 20.45
CA ASP A 401 -28.31 6.95 21.19
C ASP A 401 -27.69 7.56 22.47
N GLY A 402 -26.39 7.86 22.45
CA GLY A 402 -25.64 8.41 23.59
C GLY A 402 -25.15 7.38 24.62
N ALA A 403 -25.41 6.10 24.41
CA ALA A 403 -24.95 4.99 25.26
C ALA A 403 -23.89 4.14 24.55
N ARG A 404 -22.89 3.65 25.29
CA ARG A 404 -21.80 2.82 24.74
C ARG A 404 -22.16 1.33 24.75
N LEU A 405 -21.80 0.60 23.70
CA LEU A 405 -21.85 -0.87 23.75
C LEU A 405 -20.87 -1.40 24.79
N ALA A 406 -21.34 -2.31 25.64
CA ALA A 406 -20.48 -3.12 26.48
C ALA A 406 -19.73 -4.19 25.65
N ASP A 407 -18.72 -4.79 26.26
CA ASP A 407 -17.82 -5.71 25.55
C ASP A 407 -18.52 -6.99 25.08
N SER A 408 -19.56 -7.46 25.80
CA SER A 408 -20.42 -8.57 25.38
C SER A 408 -21.16 -8.32 24.07
N GLU A 409 -21.65 -7.10 23.86
CA GLU A 409 -22.38 -6.66 22.68
C GLU A 409 -21.41 -6.47 21.51
N LYS A 410 -20.23 -5.90 21.76
CA LYS A 410 -19.15 -5.86 20.75
C LYS A 410 -18.74 -7.27 20.33
N GLU A 411 -18.58 -8.21 21.27
CA GLU A 411 -18.31 -9.61 20.93
C GLU A 411 -19.42 -10.22 20.08
N THR A 412 -20.68 -9.89 20.35
CA THR A 412 -21.83 -10.34 19.56
C THR A 412 -21.72 -9.83 18.11
N LEU A 413 -21.35 -8.56 17.92
CA LEU A 413 -21.08 -7.98 16.61
C LEU A 413 -19.89 -8.67 15.91
N LEU A 414 -18.78 -8.91 16.61
CA LEU A 414 -17.62 -9.62 16.05
C LEU A 414 -17.97 -11.06 15.64
N LYS A 415 -18.82 -11.74 16.41
CA LYS A 415 -19.33 -13.08 16.09
C LYS A 415 -20.24 -13.06 14.86
N ALA A 416 -21.04 -12.00 14.68
CA ALA A 416 -21.82 -11.79 13.45
C ALA A 416 -20.89 -11.60 12.23
N MET A 417 -19.84 -10.77 12.35
CA MET A 417 -18.87 -10.52 11.28
C MET A 417 -18.09 -11.76 10.82
N GLN A 418 -17.88 -12.73 11.72
CA GLN A 418 -17.25 -14.02 11.40
C GLN A 418 -18.07 -14.89 10.44
N THR A 419 -19.39 -14.69 10.40
CA THR A 419 -20.26 -15.44 9.49
C THR A 419 -19.99 -15.04 8.04
N GLU A 420 -20.44 -15.84 7.08
CA GLU A 420 -20.43 -15.46 5.66
C GLU A 420 -21.71 -14.71 5.23
N ASP A 421 -22.73 -14.68 6.09
CA ASP A 421 -23.97 -13.94 5.84
C ASP A 421 -23.76 -12.44 6.07
N ARG A 422 -23.75 -11.68 4.97
CA ARG A 422 -23.54 -10.22 4.97
C ARG A 422 -24.85 -9.44 5.07
N THR A 423 -25.98 -10.14 5.14
CA THR A 423 -27.34 -9.58 5.19
C THR A 423 -27.96 -9.63 6.58
N LEU A 424 -27.18 -10.01 7.60
CA LEU A 424 -27.65 -10.08 8.98
C LEU A 424 -28.26 -8.74 9.44
N PRO A 425 -29.47 -8.73 10.04
CA PRO A 425 -30.18 -7.51 10.41
C PRO A 425 -29.38 -6.55 11.31
N ILE A 426 -28.48 -7.06 12.15
CA ILE A 426 -27.62 -6.25 13.02
C ILE A 426 -26.78 -5.22 12.24
N PHE A 427 -26.31 -5.55 11.03
CA PHE A 427 -25.48 -4.64 10.25
C PHE A 427 -26.28 -3.46 9.72
N GLN A 428 -27.49 -3.72 9.20
CA GLN A 428 -28.39 -2.67 8.74
C GLN A 428 -28.82 -1.77 9.90
N ALA A 429 -29.26 -2.37 11.01
CA ALA A 429 -29.72 -1.62 12.17
C ALA A 429 -28.62 -0.71 12.76
N LEU A 430 -27.36 -1.15 12.74
CA LEU A 430 -26.22 -0.31 13.13
C LEU A 430 -26.02 0.87 12.17
N ARG A 431 -26.07 0.65 10.85
CA ARG A 431 -25.92 1.75 9.85
C ARG A 431 -27.01 2.81 9.97
N GLU A 432 -28.22 2.43 10.38
CA GLU A 432 -29.34 3.36 10.54
C GLU A 432 -29.27 4.20 11.83
N ARG A 433 -28.62 3.68 12.89
CA ARG A 433 -28.66 4.27 14.24
C ARG A 433 -27.33 4.85 14.71
N VAL A 434 -26.21 4.41 14.13
CA VAL A 434 -24.87 4.85 14.53
C VAL A 434 -24.32 5.80 13.47
N PRO A 435 -23.76 6.96 13.87
CA PRO A 435 -23.12 7.87 12.93
C PRO A 435 -22.06 7.14 12.08
N ALA A 436 -22.07 7.37 10.77
CA ALA A 436 -21.17 6.70 9.82
C ALA A 436 -19.69 6.84 10.21
N THR A 437 -19.29 8.01 10.71
CA THR A 437 -17.91 8.27 11.18
C THR A 437 -17.48 7.36 12.33
N VAL A 438 -18.39 6.98 13.22
CA VAL A 438 -18.13 6.07 14.35
C VAL A 438 -17.99 4.64 13.86
N LEU A 439 -18.89 4.20 12.97
CA LEU A 439 -18.80 2.86 12.35
C LEU A 439 -17.53 2.71 11.52
N ASP A 440 -17.15 3.73 10.76
CA ASP A 440 -15.94 3.74 9.94
C ASP A 440 -14.68 3.65 10.78
N SER A 441 -14.59 4.43 11.85
CA SER A 441 -13.47 4.35 12.79
C SER A 441 -13.32 2.92 13.35
N PHE A 442 -14.45 2.30 13.73
CA PHE A 442 -14.47 0.92 14.23
C PHE A 442 -14.03 -0.09 13.14
N ALA A 443 -14.56 0.04 11.91
CA ALA A 443 -14.23 -0.83 10.78
C ALA A 443 -12.75 -0.73 10.37
N VAL A 444 -12.21 0.50 10.30
CA VAL A 444 -10.80 0.76 10.02
C VAL A 444 -9.92 0.15 11.11
N GLN A 445 -10.31 0.28 12.39
CA GLN A 445 -9.53 -0.31 13.48
C GLN A 445 -9.49 -1.84 13.42
N LEU A 446 -10.59 -2.50 13.02
CA LEU A 446 -10.61 -3.96 12.81
C LEU A 446 -9.67 -4.38 11.69
N LEU A 447 -9.66 -3.66 10.57
CA LEU A 447 -8.71 -3.88 9.47
C LEU A 447 -7.27 -3.74 9.97
N GLN A 448 -6.94 -2.67 10.68
CA GLN A 448 -5.59 -2.44 11.20
C GLN A 448 -5.19 -3.51 12.22
N PHE A 449 -6.07 -3.91 13.13
CA PHE A 449 -5.82 -5.00 14.07
C PHE A 449 -5.48 -6.31 13.35
N TRP A 450 -6.22 -6.65 12.30
CA TRP A 450 -5.92 -7.84 11.51
C TRP A 450 -4.57 -7.72 10.78
N LEU A 451 -4.29 -6.59 10.14
CA LEU A 451 -3.04 -6.35 9.42
C LEU A 451 -1.82 -6.41 10.35
N ASN A 452 -1.89 -5.77 11.51
CA ASN A 452 -0.81 -5.70 12.50
C ASN A 452 -0.55 -7.08 13.12
N ASN A 453 -1.58 -7.91 13.27
CA ASN A 453 -1.41 -9.31 13.69
C ASN A 453 -0.96 -10.25 12.55
N GLY A 454 -0.52 -9.67 11.43
CA GLY A 454 0.06 -10.35 10.27
C GLY A 454 -0.96 -10.92 9.29
N ALA A 455 -2.17 -10.37 9.29
CA ALA A 455 -3.23 -10.66 8.33
C ALA A 455 -3.48 -12.17 8.17
N VAL A 456 -3.67 -12.87 9.29
CA VAL A 456 -3.85 -14.32 9.32
C VAL A 456 -5.06 -14.71 8.47
N ALA A 457 -4.87 -15.58 7.49
CA ALA A 457 -5.88 -15.88 6.46
C ALA A 457 -7.22 -16.43 7.02
N LYS A 458 -7.17 -17.19 8.13
CA LYS A 458 -8.37 -17.71 8.80
C LYS A 458 -9.20 -16.61 9.47
N ASP A 459 -8.57 -15.47 9.78
CA ASP A 459 -9.17 -14.32 10.47
C ASP A 459 -9.50 -13.17 9.50
N ARG A 460 -9.45 -13.42 8.18
CA ARG A 460 -9.76 -12.43 7.12
C ARG A 460 -11.14 -11.76 7.28
N TRP A 461 -12.03 -12.39 8.03
CA TRP A 461 -13.35 -11.87 8.37
C TRP A 461 -13.29 -10.53 9.13
N LEU A 462 -12.18 -10.22 9.79
CA LEU A 462 -11.95 -8.90 10.40
C LEU A 462 -11.89 -7.78 9.34
N MET A 463 -11.50 -8.09 8.10
CA MET A 463 -11.58 -7.15 6.97
C MET A 463 -12.90 -7.28 6.22
N THR A 464 -13.30 -8.50 5.82
CA THR A 464 -14.51 -8.68 4.99
C THR A 464 -15.79 -8.40 5.77
N GLY A 465 -15.84 -8.76 7.06
CA GLY A 465 -16.94 -8.45 7.97
C GLY A 465 -16.99 -6.98 8.39
N ALA A 466 -15.84 -6.31 8.56
CA ALA A 466 -15.79 -4.87 8.81
C ALA A 466 -16.43 -4.07 7.65
N GLY A 467 -16.33 -4.56 6.41
CA GLY A 467 -17.05 -4.00 5.27
C GLY A 467 -18.58 -3.96 5.46
N CYS A 468 -19.17 -4.79 6.33
CA CYS A 468 -20.63 -4.76 6.59
C CYS A 468 -21.08 -3.56 7.42
N ILE A 469 -20.16 -2.79 8.00
CA ILE A 469 -20.49 -1.55 8.73
C ILE A 469 -19.66 -0.36 8.29
N GLY A 470 -18.54 -0.59 7.59
CA GLY A 470 -17.71 0.48 7.04
C GLY A 470 -18.39 1.22 5.88
N GLY A 471 -17.92 2.43 5.65
CA GLY A 471 -18.32 3.41 4.67
C GLY A 471 -17.09 4.02 4.00
N ASP A 472 -17.12 5.33 3.75
CA ASP A 472 -16.17 5.98 2.85
C ASP A 472 -14.73 5.99 3.37
N ASP A 473 -14.49 6.22 4.67
CA ASP A 473 -13.13 6.23 5.22
C ASP A 473 -12.52 4.83 5.20
N PHE A 474 -13.34 3.80 5.44
CA PHE A 474 -12.92 2.40 5.30
C PHE A 474 -12.53 2.07 3.85
N VAL A 475 -13.36 2.50 2.88
CA VAL A 475 -13.10 2.34 1.45
C VAL A 475 -11.82 3.06 1.02
N LEU A 476 -11.64 4.31 1.45
CA LEU A 476 -10.47 5.13 1.15
C LEU A 476 -9.18 4.55 1.77
N THR A 477 -9.28 3.93 2.95
CA THR A 477 -8.16 3.25 3.60
C THR A 477 -7.80 1.95 2.88
N LEU A 478 -8.80 1.14 2.52
CA LEU A 478 -8.58 -0.20 1.98
C LEU A 478 -8.19 -0.20 0.49
N THR A 479 -8.74 0.71 -0.31
CA THR A 479 -8.56 0.71 -1.78
C THR A 479 -7.10 0.84 -2.23
N PRO A 480 -6.26 1.75 -1.68
CA PRO A 480 -4.84 1.82 -2.01
C PRO A 480 -4.12 0.49 -1.71
N MET A 481 -4.44 -0.13 -0.57
CA MET A 481 -3.84 -1.41 -0.16
C MET A 481 -4.18 -2.54 -1.15
N ILE A 482 -5.43 -2.61 -1.62
CA ILE A 482 -5.85 -3.59 -2.65
C ILE A 482 -5.02 -3.45 -3.93
N ARG A 483 -4.68 -2.21 -4.33
CA ARG A 483 -3.86 -1.95 -5.53
C ARG A 483 -2.40 -2.35 -5.34
N GLU A 484 -1.87 -2.28 -4.12
CA GLU A 484 -0.48 -2.57 -3.79
C GLU A 484 -0.20 -4.05 -3.51
N TRP A 485 -1.08 -4.73 -2.80
CA TRP A 485 -0.91 -6.12 -2.37
C TRP A 485 -0.51 -7.11 -3.46
N PRO A 486 -1.03 -7.06 -4.71
CA PRO A 486 -0.58 -7.94 -5.79
C PRO A 486 0.91 -7.77 -6.11
N GLY A 487 1.46 -6.55 -6.01
CA GLY A 487 2.89 -6.29 -6.18
C GLY A 487 3.76 -6.83 -5.04
N GLN A 488 3.15 -7.18 -3.91
CA GLN A 488 3.77 -7.79 -2.73
C GLN A 488 3.48 -9.30 -2.66
N SER A 489 3.05 -9.91 -3.77
CA SER A 489 2.62 -11.32 -3.86
C SER A 489 1.42 -11.68 -2.96
N GLN A 490 0.64 -10.68 -2.52
CA GLN A 490 -0.55 -10.85 -1.67
C GLN A 490 -1.86 -10.84 -2.48
N HIS A 491 -1.90 -11.54 -3.62
CA HIS A 491 -3.06 -11.55 -4.53
C HIS A 491 -4.36 -11.96 -3.83
N LYS A 492 -4.33 -13.01 -3.01
CA LYS A 492 -5.51 -13.47 -2.26
C LYS A 492 -6.03 -12.42 -1.26
N ARG A 493 -5.13 -11.60 -0.70
CA ARG A 493 -5.52 -10.52 0.20
C ARG A 493 -6.27 -9.44 -0.55
N ALA A 494 -5.81 -9.09 -1.75
CA ALA A 494 -6.48 -8.13 -2.63
C ALA A 494 -7.85 -8.63 -3.10
N THR A 495 -8.02 -9.92 -3.38
CA THR A 495 -9.36 -10.47 -3.69
C THR A 495 -10.31 -10.35 -2.50
N TYR A 496 -9.85 -10.65 -1.28
CA TYR A 496 -10.66 -10.45 -0.08
C TYR A 496 -10.95 -8.98 0.20
N GLY A 497 -10.03 -8.07 -0.14
CA GLY A 497 -10.29 -6.64 -0.04
C GLY A 497 -11.40 -6.18 -0.98
N LEU A 498 -11.47 -6.72 -2.21
CA LEU A 498 -12.60 -6.49 -3.11
C LEU A 498 -13.92 -6.99 -2.51
N ASP A 499 -13.92 -8.15 -1.86
CA ASP A 499 -15.10 -8.66 -1.17
C ASP A 499 -15.53 -7.73 -0.02
N ALA A 500 -14.57 -7.15 0.71
CA ALA A 500 -14.85 -6.18 1.78
C ALA A 500 -15.45 -4.88 1.22
N LEU A 501 -14.93 -4.34 0.11
CA LEU A 501 -15.53 -3.20 -0.58
C LEU A 501 -16.94 -3.52 -1.08
N ARG A 502 -17.17 -4.73 -1.60
CA ARG A 502 -18.51 -5.17 -2.02
C ARG A 502 -19.48 -5.16 -0.83
N ASN A 503 -19.04 -5.62 0.34
CA ASN A 503 -19.88 -5.69 1.55
C ASN A 503 -20.25 -4.30 2.11
N VAL A 504 -19.45 -3.26 1.81
CA VAL A 504 -19.81 -1.85 2.10
C VAL A 504 -21.05 -1.46 1.32
N GLY A 505 -21.09 -1.79 0.03
CA GLY A 505 -22.28 -1.63 -0.81
C GLY A 505 -22.67 -0.17 -1.11
N SER A 506 -21.84 0.80 -0.72
CA SER A 506 -22.05 2.22 -1.04
C SER A 506 -21.66 2.53 -2.49
N ASN A 507 -22.25 3.58 -3.07
CA ASN A 507 -21.87 4.07 -4.41
C ASN A 507 -20.36 4.32 -4.51
N HIS A 508 -19.75 4.86 -3.45
CA HIS A 508 -18.30 5.09 -3.41
C HIS A 508 -17.50 3.78 -3.48
N ALA A 509 -17.91 2.74 -2.75
CA ALA A 509 -17.25 1.43 -2.79
C ALA A 509 -17.37 0.77 -4.17
N LEU A 510 -18.55 0.81 -4.78
CA LEU A 510 -18.81 0.29 -6.13
C LEU A 510 -17.96 1.02 -7.18
N GLN A 511 -17.83 2.34 -7.08
CA GLN A 511 -16.93 3.12 -7.94
C GLN A 511 -15.46 2.69 -7.79
N GLN A 512 -14.98 2.44 -6.57
CA GLN A 512 -13.60 1.97 -6.38
C GLN A 512 -13.39 0.58 -6.99
N ILE A 513 -14.37 -0.31 -6.87
CA ILE A 513 -14.35 -1.65 -7.52
C ILE A 513 -14.32 -1.49 -9.04
N ALA A 514 -15.21 -0.69 -9.63
CA ALA A 514 -15.23 -0.41 -11.07
C ALA A 514 -13.90 0.19 -11.55
N GLY A 515 -13.33 1.14 -10.80
CA GLY A 515 -12.03 1.72 -11.07
C GLY A 515 -10.88 0.71 -11.02
N ILE A 516 -10.93 -0.26 -10.10
CA ILE A 516 -9.97 -1.37 -10.04
C ILE A 516 -10.15 -2.30 -11.27
N ALA A 517 -11.39 -2.67 -11.61
CA ALA A 517 -11.71 -3.51 -12.77
C ALA A 517 -11.24 -2.86 -14.10
N ALA A 518 -11.24 -1.53 -14.18
CA ALA A 518 -10.81 -0.82 -15.39
C ALA A 518 -9.28 -0.68 -15.50
N LYS A 519 -8.56 -0.38 -14.40
CA LYS A 519 -7.18 0.14 -14.46
C LYS A 519 -6.11 -0.76 -13.85
N VAL A 520 -6.47 -1.78 -13.08
CA VAL A 520 -5.45 -2.61 -12.42
C VAL A 520 -4.73 -3.49 -13.44
N LYS A 521 -3.39 -3.50 -13.40
CA LYS A 521 -2.55 -4.29 -14.31
C LYS A 521 -2.57 -5.80 -14.03
N PHE A 522 -3.06 -6.21 -12.86
CA PHE A 522 -3.04 -7.60 -12.41
C PHE A 522 -4.33 -8.32 -12.84
N ALA A 523 -4.21 -9.23 -13.81
CA ALA A 523 -5.35 -9.90 -14.45
C ALA A 523 -6.32 -10.57 -13.47
N GLY A 524 -5.83 -11.27 -12.45
CA GLY A 524 -6.70 -11.95 -11.46
C GLY A 524 -7.54 -10.98 -10.62
N ILE A 525 -6.98 -9.82 -10.25
CA ILE A 525 -7.73 -8.78 -9.52
C ILE A 525 -8.71 -8.07 -10.45
N LYS A 526 -8.31 -7.83 -11.70
CA LYS A 526 -9.18 -7.27 -12.74
C LYS A 526 -10.41 -8.14 -12.95
N LYS A 527 -10.22 -9.46 -13.10
CA LYS A 527 -11.29 -10.44 -13.27
C LYS A 527 -12.23 -10.45 -12.05
N ARG A 528 -11.69 -10.62 -10.84
CA ARG A 528 -12.52 -10.64 -9.62
C ARG A 528 -13.32 -9.36 -9.40
N ALA A 529 -12.73 -8.19 -9.70
CA ALA A 529 -13.44 -6.92 -9.60
C ALA A 529 -14.56 -6.81 -10.65
N GLY A 530 -14.35 -7.35 -11.86
CA GLY A 530 -15.39 -7.47 -12.89
C GLY A 530 -16.53 -8.38 -12.46
N GLU A 531 -16.23 -9.60 -12.00
CA GLU A 531 -17.21 -10.55 -11.46
C GLU A 531 -18.03 -9.94 -10.32
N ALA A 532 -17.38 -9.21 -9.40
CA ALA A 532 -18.08 -8.54 -8.30
C ALA A 532 -19.08 -7.49 -8.80
N MET A 533 -18.74 -6.70 -9.82
CA MET A 533 -19.66 -5.73 -10.41
C MET A 533 -20.84 -6.43 -11.11
N GLU A 534 -20.58 -7.54 -11.80
CA GLU A 534 -21.62 -8.33 -12.48
C GLU A 534 -22.58 -9.00 -11.48
N GLU A 535 -22.04 -9.59 -10.41
CA GLU A 535 -22.83 -10.16 -9.30
C GLU A 535 -23.78 -9.12 -8.70
N ILE A 536 -23.28 -7.91 -8.43
CA ILE A 536 -24.06 -6.82 -7.83
C ILE A 536 -25.13 -6.34 -8.80
N ALA A 537 -24.76 -6.11 -10.07
CA ALA A 537 -25.70 -5.68 -11.09
C ALA A 537 -26.84 -6.69 -11.26
N ALA A 538 -26.51 -7.99 -11.37
CA ALA A 538 -27.49 -9.06 -11.47
C ALA A 538 -28.42 -9.12 -10.25
N SER A 539 -27.91 -8.90 -9.04
CA SER A 539 -28.73 -8.87 -7.82
C SER A 539 -29.74 -7.73 -7.78
N LEU A 540 -29.48 -6.65 -8.53
CA LEU A 540 -30.36 -5.48 -8.67
C LEU A 540 -31.22 -5.55 -9.94
N GLY A 541 -31.12 -6.63 -10.74
CA GLY A 541 -31.79 -6.73 -12.03
C GLY A 541 -31.25 -5.77 -13.10
N LEU A 542 -30.00 -5.33 -12.95
CA LEU A 542 -29.33 -4.39 -13.82
C LEU A 542 -28.22 -5.08 -14.62
N SER A 543 -27.90 -4.54 -15.79
CA SER A 543 -26.62 -4.79 -16.45
C SER A 543 -25.49 -4.06 -15.73
N ARG A 544 -24.24 -4.49 -15.94
CA ARG A 544 -23.06 -3.80 -15.41
C ARG A 544 -23.01 -2.34 -15.82
N ASN A 545 -23.31 -2.07 -17.08
CA ASN A 545 -23.29 -0.76 -17.70
C ASN A 545 -24.34 0.18 -17.04
N GLU A 546 -25.52 -0.35 -16.77
CA GLU A 546 -26.60 0.33 -16.03
C GLU A 546 -26.27 0.56 -14.56
N LEU A 547 -25.61 -0.38 -13.88
CA LEU A 547 -25.12 -0.16 -12.52
C LEU A 547 -24.09 0.98 -12.48
N GLU A 548 -23.14 0.98 -13.42
CA GLU A 548 -22.09 2.00 -13.50
C GLU A 548 -22.65 3.41 -13.78
N ASP A 549 -23.82 3.52 -14.43
CA ASP A 549 -24.51 4.80 -14.67
C ASP A 549 -25.18 5.36 -13.41
N ARG A 550 -25.67 4.48 -12.52
CA ARG A 550 -26.36 4.86 -11.28
C ARG A 550 -25.41 5.21 -10.14
N ILE A 551 -24.16 4.77 -10.21
CA ILE A 551 -23.15 5.00 -9.17
C ILE A 551 -22.20 6.17 -9.52
N ILE A 552 -22.51 7.04 -10.48
CA ILE A 552 -21.63 8.17 -10.83
C ILE A 552 -21.61 9.19 -9.67
N PRO A 553 -20.44 9.58 -9.12
CA PRO A 553 -20.38 10.55 -8.03
C PRO A 553 -20.65 11.97 -8.54
N ASP A 554 -21.13 12.86 -7.67
CA ASP A 554 -21.15 14.31 -7.90
C ASP A 554 -19.73 14.92 -7.91
N GLY A 555 -18.76 14.17 -7.37
CA GLY A 555 -17.36 14.58 -7.23
C GLY A 555 -17.16 15.72 -6.24
N GLY A 556 -18.07 15.90 -5.28
CA GLY A 556 -18.07 16.94 -4.26
C GLY A 556 -18.59 18.29 -4.74
N LEU A 557 -19.27 18.33 -5.89
CA LEU A 557 -20.00 19.49 -6.40
C LEU A 557 -21.43 19.49 -5.84
N ASP A 558 -22.01 20.67 -5.66
CA ASP A 558 -23.42 20.84 -5.36
C ASP A 558 -24.30 20.60 -6.61
N GLU A 559 -25.62 20.64 -6.43
CA GLU A 559 -26.63 20.47 -7.49
C GLU A 559 -26.49 21.48 -8.64
N THR A 560 -25.80 22.60 -8.43
CA THR A 560 -25.53 23.61 -9.45
C THR A 560 -24.18 23.39 -10.17
N GLY A 561 -23.46 22.32 -9.83
CA GLY A 561 -22.14 22.01 -10.37
C GLY A 561 -21.02 22.85 -9.77
N ARG A 562 -21.21 23.38 -8.56
CA ARG A 562 -20.30 24.32 -7.90
C ARG A 562 -19.78 23.76 -6.58
N ARG A 563 -18.61 24.23 -6.16
CA ARG A 563 -18.15 24.10 -4.76
C ARG A 563 -17.45 25.38 -4.34
N VAL A 564 -17.86 25.93 -3.20
CA VAL A 564 -17.28 27.16 -2.65
C VAL A 564 -16.17 26.85 -1.65
N PHE A 565 -15.08 27.59 -1.75
CA PHE A 565 -13.91 27.54 -0.88
C PHE A 565 -13.69 28.94 -0.28
N SER A 566 -13.50 29.01 1.03
CA SER A 566 -13.45 30.28 1.77
C SER A 566 -12.05 30.57 2.30
N TYR A 567 -11.55 31.77 2.03
CA TYR A 567 -10.39 32.35 2.71
C TYR A 567 -10.84 33.39 3.76
N GLY A 568 -12.10 33.32 4.21
CA GLY A 568 -12.74 34.38 4.99
C GLY A 568 -13.40 35.42 4.06
N PRO A 569 -12.87 36.65 3.94
CA PRO A 569 -13.49 37.70 3.11
C PRO A 569 -13.52 37.39 1.61
N ARG A 570 -12.57 36.60 1.12
CA ARG A 570 -12.53 36.14 -0.27
C ARG A 570 -13.02 34.71 -0.37
N GLN A 571 -13.93 34.48 -1.31
CA GLN A 571 -14.43 33.15 -1.61
C GLN A 571 -14.15 32.80 -3.06
N PHE A 572 -13.96 31.52 -3.33
CA PHE A 572 -13.71 30.99 -4.66
C PHE A 572 -14.71 29.90 -4.97
N VAL A 573 -15.23 29.90 -6.19
CA VAL A 573 -16.08 28.82 -6.68
C VAL A 573 -15.28 27.94 -7.64
N ALA A 574 -15.30 26.64 -7.40
CA ALA A 574 -14.79 25.63 -8.29
C ALA A 574 -15.92 25.06 -9.15
N THR A 575 -15.65 24.87 -10.45
CA THR A 575 -16.54 24.19 -11.40
C THR A 575 -15.74 23.23 -12.28
N LEU A 576 -16.44 22.25 -12.87
CA LEU A 576 -15.89 21.35 -13.88
C LEU A 576 -16.19 21.90 -15.27
N THR A 577 -15.19 21.95 -16.14
CA THR A 577 -15.39 22.31 -17.56
C THR A 577 -15.77 21.09 -18.40
N PRO A 578 -16.39 21.28 -19.58
CA PRO A 578 -16.68 20.17 -20.51
C PRO A 578 -15.42 19.40 -20.94
N GLU A 579 -14.25 20.04 -20.96
CA GLU A 579 -12.98 19.34 -21.22
C GLU A 579 -12.56 18.39 -20.08
N GLY A 580 -13.24 18.41 -18.93
CA GLY A 580 -12.92 17.63 -17.74
C GLY A 580 -11.87 18.28 -16.84
N LYS A 581 -11.73 19.61 -16.89
CA LYS A 581 -10.79 20.37 -16.05
C LYS A 581 -11.53 21.05 -14.91
N VAL A 582 -10.97 20.99 -13.71
CA VAL A 582 -11.49 21.78 -12.57
C VAL A 582 -10.84 23.15 -12.56
N VAL A 583 -11.67 24.18 -12.55
CA VAL A 583 -11.26 25.59 -12.53
C VAL A 583 -11.91 26.32 -11.36
N ALA A 584 -11.16 27.25 -10.75
CA ALA A 584 -11.64 28.14 -9.71
C ALA A 584 -11.72 29.59 -10.21
N ARG A 585 -12.76 30.32 -9.79
CA ARG A 585 -12.93 31.76 -10.00
C ARG A 585 -13.23 32.46 -8.69
N LEU A 586 -12.88 33.74 -8.58
CA LEU A 586 -13.18 34.56 -7.39
C LEU A 586 -14.68 34.89 -7.37
N LEU A 587 -15.32 34.84 -6.22
CA LEU A 587 -16.67 35.36 -6.04
C LEU A 587 -16.61 36.84 -5.67
N ASP A 588 -17.45 37.66 -6.29
CA ASP A 588 -17.68 39.04 -5.86
C ASP A 588 -18.66 39.12 -4.67
N SER A 589 -19.00 40.34 -4.24
CA SER A 589 -19.92 40.57 -3.11
C SER A 589 -21.34 40.05 -3.34
N ASP A 590 -21.73 39.87 -4.60
CA ASP A 590 -23.05 39.37 -4.98
C ASP A 590 -23.01 37.85 -5.26
N GLY A 591 -21.89 37.19 -4.98
CA GLY A 591 -21.70 35.75 -5.17
C GLY A 591 -21.49 35.34 -6.64
N ARG A 592 -21.13 36.28 -7.53
CA ARG A 592 -20.92 35.99 -8.96
C ARG A 592 -19.45 35.65 -9.25
N PRO A 593 -19.17 34.65 -10.10
CA PRO A 593 -17.80 34.32 -10.51
C PRO A 593 -17.19 35.43 -11.36
N THR A 594 -16.05 35.97 -10.94
CA THR A 594 -15.31 37.03 -11.62
C THR A 594 -13.86 36.64 -11.93
N GLY A 595 -13.27 37.34 -12.90
CA GLY A 595 -11.88 37.14 -13.31
C GLY A 595 -11.63 35.88 -14.15
N LYS A 596 -10.35 35.64 -14.47
CA LYS A 596 -9.95 34.49 -15.30
C LYS A 596 -10.01 33.18 -14.52
N PRO A 597 -10.47 32.08 -15.12
CA PRO A 597 -10.41 30.75 -14.52
C PRO A 597 -8.97 30.37 -14.15
N LYS A 598 -8.78 29.79 -12.97
CA LYS A 598 -7.49 29.29 -12.50
C LYS A 598 -7.57 27.81 -12.19
N THR A 599 -6.52 27.06 -12.51
CA THR A 599 -6.46 25.62 -12.23
C THR A 599 -6.06 25.30 -10.78
N SER A 600 -5.81 26.33 -9.97
CA SER A 600 -5.48 26.23 -8.54
C SER A 600 -5.98 27.46 -7.79
N LEU A 601 -6.27 27.29 -6.50
CA LEU A 601 -6.55 28.41 -5.61
C LEU A 601 -5.28 29.26 -5.40
N PRO A 602 -5.38 30.61 -5.45
CA PRO A 602 -4.24 31.49 -5.31
C PRO A 602 -3.65 31.47 -3.89
N ALA A 603 -2.45 32.03 -3.71
CA ALA A 603 -1.90 32.28 -2.37
C ALA A 603 -2.80 33.23 -1.56
N PRO A 604 -2.95 33.00 -0.23
CA PRO A 604 -3.64 33.94 0.63
C PRO A 604 -2.89 35.28 0.64
N ASN A 605 -3.63 36.38 0.73
CA ASN A 605 -3.11 37.73 0.89
C ASN A 605 -3.26 38.20 2.34
N LYS A 606 -3.00 39.49 2.61
CA LYS A 606 -3.06 40.07 3.97
C LYS A 606 -4.47 40.14 4.58
N SER A 607 -5.53 40.11 3.77
CA SER A 607 -6.93 40.15 4.23
C SER A 607 -7.55 38.77 4.37
N ASP A 608 -6.84 37.73 3.94
CA ASP A 608 -7.32 36.35 3.97
C ASP A 608 -6.96 35.70 5.32
N ASP A 609 -7.81 34.80 5.78
CA ASP A 609 -7.53 33.94 6.93
C ASP A 609 -6.52 32.84 6.53
N PRO A 610 -5.33 32.78 7.16
CA PRO A 610 -4.30 31.80 6.78
C PRO A 610 -4.70 30.34 7.02
N GLU A 611 -5.49 30.05 8.06
CA GLU A 611 -5.90 28.69 8.42
C GLU A 611 -6.97 28.18 7.46
N LEU A 612 -8.02 28.97 7.23
CA LEU A 612 -9.06 28.64 6.25
C LEU A 612 -8.50 28.51 4.83
N ALA A 613 -7.51 29.34 4.49
CA ALA A 613 -6.84 29.24 3.19
C ALA A 613 -6.02 27.96 3.03
N ALA A 614 -5.33 27.52 4.08
CA ALA A 614 -4.58 26.26 4.07
C ALA A 614 -5.51 25.05 3.93
N GLU A 615 -6.61 25.04 4.68
CA GLU A 615 -7.65 24.01 4.62
C GLU A 615 -8.33 23.96 3.23
N SER A 616 -8.83 25.11 2.75
CA SER A 616 -9.47 25.23 1.43
C SER A 616 -8.56 24.77 0.29
N LYS A 617 -7.25 25.07 0.36
CA LYS A 617 -6.30 24.59 -0.65
C LYS A 617 -6.14 23.07 -0.63
N LYS A 618 -6.09 22.47 0.55
CA LYS A 618 -6.01 21.02 0.72
C LYS A 618 -7.27 20.36 0.15
N GLU A 619 -8.45 20.85 0.52
CA GLU A 619 -9.72 20.34 -0.01
C GLU A 619 -9.85 20.52 -1.52
N TYR A 620 -9.51 21.70 -2.06
CA TYR A 620 -9.55 21.94 -3.51
C TYR A 620 -8.64 20.98 -4.27
N SER A 621 -7.45 20.67 -3.73
CA SER A 621 -6.55 19.70 -4.36
C SER A 621 -7.15 18.29 -4.39
N LEU A 622 -7.84 17.88 -3.32
CA LEU A 622 -8.53 16.59 -3.26
C LEU A 622 -9.71 16.55 -4.23
N LEU A 623 -10.56 17.59 -4.23
CA LEU A 623 -11.68 17.76 -5.17
C LEU A 623 -11.19 17.67 -6.62
N LYS A 624 -10.18 18.47 -6.96
CA LYS A 624 -9.60 18.52 -8.32
C LYS A 624 -9.11 17.14 -8.76
N LYS A 625 -8.41 16.42 -7.88
CA LYS A 625 -7.91 15.07 -8.18
C LYS A 625 -9.06 14.09 -8.42
N SER A 626 -10.09 14.13 -7.58
CA SER A 626 -11.28 13.28 -7.69
C SER A 626 -12.04 13.55 -8.99
N LEU A 627 -12.46 14.80 -9.23
CA LEU A 627 -13.22 15.21 -10.42
C LEU A 627 -12.46 14.96 -11.72
N THR A 628 -11.16 15.27 -11.78
CA THR A 628 -10.36 15.04 -13.01
C THR A 628 -10.29 13.54 -13.34
N ALA A 629 -10.16 12.69 -12.31
CA ALA A 629 -10.13 11.24 -12.50
C ALA A 629 -11.51 10.69 -12.92
N GLY A 630 -12.58 11.19 -12.31
CA GLY A 630 -13.97 10.85 -12.65
C GLY A 630 -14.33 11.29 -14.06
N ALA A 631 -14.06 12.54 -14.42
CA ALA A 631 -14.30 13.10 -15.75
C ALA A 631 -13.62 12.30 -16.86
N LYS A 632 -12.36 11.90 -16.65
CA LYS A 632 -11.65 11.05 -17.61
C LYS A 632 -12.36 9.72 -17.83
N ILE A 633 -12.86 9.09 -16.76
CA ILE A 633 -13.58 7.81 -16.85
C ILE A 633 -14.90 8.00 -17.59
N GLN A 634 -15.71 9.00 -17.20
CA GLN A 634 -17.03 9.20 -17.79
C GLN A 634 -16.96 9.61 -19.26
N LYS A 635 -16.00 10.45 -19.66
CA LYS A 635 -15.79 10.76 -21.08
C LYS A 635 -15.55 9.53 -21.93
N MET A 636 -14.68 8.62 -21.48
CA MET A 636 -14.44 7.37 -22.19
C MET A 636 -15.70 6.50 -22.24
N ARG A 637 -16.50 6.44 -21.16
CA ARG A 637 -17.75 5.65 -21.12
C ARG A 637 -18.84 6.21 -22.04
N PHE A 638 -19.01 7.52 -22.10
CA PHE A 638 -20.00 8.15 -22.97
C PHE A 638 -19.57 8.16 -24.44
N GLU A 639 -18.27 8.29 -24.75
CA GLU A 639 -17.76 8.07 -26.10
C GLU A 639 -18.00 6.61 -26.53
N GLU A 640 -17.72 5.65 -25.65
CA GLU A 640 -17.98 4.23 -25.89
C GLU A 640 -19.48 3.97 -26.12
N ALA A 641 -20.36 4.63 -25.37
CA ALA A 641 -21.81 4.52 -25.55
C ALA A 641 -22.28 5.05 -26.90
N MET A 642 -21.71 6.16 -27.39
CA MET A 642 -21.96 6.67 -28.75
C MET A 642 -21.51 5.64 -29.81
N VAL A 643 -20.31 5.09 -29.65
CA VAL A 643 -19.69 4.15 -30.60
C VAL A 643 -20.40 2.81 -30.65
N THR A 644 -20.96 2.35 -29.53
CA THR A 644 -21.69 1.07 -29.41
C THR A 644 -23.20 1.21 -29.57
N GLY A 645 -23.69 2.43 -29.86
CA GLY A 645 -25.12 2.70 -30.09
C GLY A 645 -25.98 2.46 -28.85
N ARG A 646 -25.42 2.65 -27.66
CA ARG A 646 -26.11 2.39 -26.41
C ARG A 646 -27.26 3.37 -26.20
N ARG A 647 -28.39 2.83 -25.74
CA ARG A 647 -29.63 3.58 -25.50
C ARG A 647 -30.01 3.60 -24.02
N TRP A 648 -30.69 4.66 -23.60
CA TRP A 648 -31.24 4.82 -22.25
C TRP A 648 -32.71 5.22 -22.31
N SER A 649 -33.47 4.87 -21.28
CA SER A 649 -34.83 5.40 -21.09
C SER A 649 -34.78 6.88 -20.71
N GLY A 650 -35.82 7.64 -21.05
CA GLY A 650 -35.99 9.01 -20.54
C GLY A 650 -36.02 9.09 -19.02
N GLU A 651 -36.56 8.07 -18.35
CA GLU A 651 -36.58 7.96 -16.89
C GLU A 651 -35.16 7.85 -16.30
N ASP A 652 -34.32 6.95 -16.81
CA ASP A 652 -32.94 6.82 -16.36
C ASP A 652 -32.15 8.11 -16.63
N PHE A 653 -32.40 8.75 -17.77
CA PHE A 653 -31.74 10.00 -18.12
C PHE A 653 -32.05 11.12 -17.11
N ASN A 654 -33.32 11.31 -16.80
CA ASN A 654 -33.78 12.28 -15.82
C ASN A 654 -33.39 11.94 -14.38
N SER A 655 -33.20 10.66 -14.07
CA SER A 655 -32.85 10.20 -12.72
C SER A 655 -31.35 10.25 -12.44
N TYR A 656 -30.50 10.00 -13.43
CA TYR A 656 -29.07 9.74 -13.19
C TYR A 656 -28.11 10.64 -13.98
N PHE A 657 -28.48 11.13 -15.16
CA PHE A 657 -27.59 11.97 -15.98
C PHE A 657 -27.86 13.46 -15.82
N ALA A 658 -29.10 13.89 -16.09
CA ALA A 658 -29.52 15.29 -15.99
C ALA A 658 -29.23 15.94 -14.61
N PRO A 659 -29.57 15.30 -13.47
CA PRO A 659 -29.35 15.90 -12.16
C PRO A 659 -27.90 15.79 -11.68
N ASN A 660 -27.07 14.94 -12.30
CA ASN A 660 -25.70 14.76 -11.85
C ASN A 660 -24.82 15.92 -12.31
N PRO A 661 -24.26 16.72 -11.38
CA PRO A 661 -23.53 17.94 -11.74
C PRO A 661 -22.28 17.66 -12.59
N MET A 662 -21.59 16.54 -12.33
CA MET A 662 -20.41 16.17 -13.08
C MET A 662 -20.76 15.75 -14.52
N VAL A 663 -21.78 14.90 -14.68
CA VAL A 663 -22.22 14.42 -16.00
C VAL A 663 -22.77 15.58 -16.83
N ARG A 664 -23.67 16.40 -16.26
CA ARG A 664 -24.24 17.57 -16.92
C ARG A 664 -23.17 18.52 -17.45
N SER A 665 -22.18 18.88 -16.62
CA SER A 665 -21.08 19.74 -17.07
C SER A 665 -20.18 19.10 -18.14
N LEU A 666 -20.01 17.77 -18.12
CA LEU A 666 -19.18 17.08 -19.11
C LEU A 666 -19.86 16.96 -20.47
N LEU A 667 -21.17 16.73 -20.48
CA LEU A 667 -21.95 16.41 -21.68
C LEU A 667 -22.77 17.60 -22.21
N SER A 668 -22.52 18.82 -21.73
CA SER A 668 -23.20 20.02 -22.23
C SER A 668 -22.92 20.30 -23.71
N GLY A 669 -21.73 19.93 -24.20
CA GLY A 669 -21.33 19.97 -25.62
C GLY A 669 -21.53 18.63 -26.33
N THR A 670 -22.64 17.94 -26.07
CA THR A 670 -22.97 16.65 -26.69
C THR A 670 -24.37 16.71 -27.29
N VAL A 671 -24.49 16.25 -28.55
CA VAL A 671 -25.77 16.11 -29.23
C VAL A 671 -26.38 14.75 -28.89
N TRP A 672 -27.59 14.76 -28.34
CA TRP A 672 -28.41 13.60 -28.04
C TRP A 672 -29.43 13.38 -29.15
N GLY A 673 -29.64 12.12 -29.51
CA GLY A 673 -30.76 11.70 -30.36
C GLY A 673 -31.90 11.18 -29.48
N VAL A 674 -33.11 11.67 -29.74
CA VAL A 674 -34.33 11.26 -29.06
C VAL A 674 -35.18 10.44 -30.04
N PHE A 675 -35.62 9.27 -29.58
CA PHE A 675 -36.32 8.28 -30.38
C PHE A 675 -37.68 7.93 -29.77
N ASP A 676 -38.69 7.86 -30.63
CA ASP A 676 -39.96 7.18 -30.37
C ASP A 676 -39.94 5.85 -31.16
N GLY A 677 -39.81 4.75 -30.42
CA GLY A 677 -39.45 3.46 -31.02
C GLY A 677 -38.11 3.51 -31.75
N GLU A 678 -38.11 3.22 -33.06
CA GLU A 678 -36.92 3.29 -33.92
C GLU A 678 -36.79 4.60 -34.71
N GLN A 679 -37.78 5.48 -34.62
CA GLN A 679 -37.76 6.74 -35.35
C GLN A 679 -37.11 7.83 -34.49
N ARG A 680 -36.03 8.46 -35.00
CA ARG A 680 -35.51 9.68 -34.40
C ARG A 680 -36.52 10.81 -34.57
N VAL A 681 -36.99 11.37 -33.46
CA VAL A 681 -37.99 12.45 -33.44
C VAL A 681 -37.36 13.81 -33.13
N ALA A 682 -36.23 13.86 -32.42
CA ALA A 682 -35.53 15.10 -32.11
C ALA A 682 -34.02 14.90 -31.94
N LEU A 683 -33.30 16.02 -32.01
CA LEU A 683 -31.91 16.16 -31.57
C LEU A 683 -31.87 17.24 -30.48
N GLY A 684 -31.07 17.05 -29.45
CA GLY A 684 -30.99 18.00 -28.33
C GLY A 684 -29.63 18.05 -27.64
N ARG A 685 -29.43 19.03 -26.77
CA ARG A 685 -28.30 19.15 -25.84
C ARG A 685 -28.79 19.39 -24.43
N LEU A 686 -27.96 19.09 -23.44
CA LEU A 686 -28.20 19.50 -22.06
C LEU A 686 -27.93 21.00 -21.89
N ASP A 687 -28.83 21.69 -21.21
CA ASP A 687 -28.61 23.05 -20.75
C ASP A 687 -27.88 23.10 -19.38
N GLU A 688 -27.75 24.28 -18.79
CA GLU A 688 -27.10 24.46 -17.48
C GLU A 688 -27.94 23.94 -16.29
N THR A 689 -29.25 23.76 -16.48
CA THR A 689 -30.17 23.25 -15.47
C THR A 689 -30.30 21.73 -15.51
N GLY A 690 -29.98 21.11 -16.65
CA GLY A 690 -30.09 19.68 -16.91
C GLY A 690 -31.28 19.32 -17.80
N GLU A 691 -32.01 20.30 -18.32
CA GLU A 691 -33.09 20.10 -19.28
C GLU A 691 -32.51 19.81 -20.68
N LEU A 692 -33.14 18.88 -21.40
CA LEU A 692 -32.79 18.60 -22.78
C LEU A 692 -33.52 19.58 -23.70
N ILE A 693 -32.76 20.38 -24.44
CA ILE A 693 -33.28 21.43 -25.33
C ILE A 693 -32.81 21.21 -26.77
N ASP A 694 -33.61 21.65 -27.73
CA ASP A 694 -33.29 21.58 -29.15
C ASP A 694 -32.30 22.69 -29.58
N ALA A 695 -32.02 22.79 -30.89
CA ALA A 695 -31.12 23.80 -31.43
C ALA A 695 -31.66 25.25 -31.35
N ASN A 696 -32.94 25.44 -31.00
CA ASN A 696 -33.59 26.73 -30.80
C ASN A 696 -33.82 27.05 -29.31
N ASP A 697 -33.21 26.26 -28.41
CA ASP A 697 -33.38 26.32 -26.96
C ASP A 697 -34.83 26.01 -26.48
N GLU A 698 -35.59 25.22 -27.26
CA GLU A 698 -36.92 24.73 -26.84
C GLU A 698 -36.79 23.39 -26.09
N PRO A 699 -37.45 23.22 -24.93
CA PRO A 699 -37.47 21.95 -24.20
C PRO A 699 -38.02 20.79 -25.02
N ILE A 700 -37.35 19.64 -24.94
CA ILE A 700 -37.77 18.38 -25.57
C ILE A 700 -38.40 17.48 -24.51
N ASP A 701 -39.64 17.06 -24.73
CA ASP A 701 -40.27 16.04 -23.88
C ASP A 701 -39.65 14.67 -24.17
N ILE A 702 -39.10 14.04 -23.14
CA ILE A 702 -38.43 12.74 -23.21
C ILE A 702 -39.10 11.67 -22.35
N SER A 703 -40.27 11.95 -21.77
CA SER A 703 -40.90 11.10 -20.75
C SER A 703 -41.12 9.65 -21.22
N ASP A 704 -41.53 9.47 -22.48
CA ASP A 704 -41.76 8.15 -23.10
C ASP A 704 -40.75 7.86 -24.23
N SER A 705 -39.58 8.52 -24.20
CA SER A 705 -38.58 8.43 -25.26
C SER A 705 -37.38 7.57 -24.89
N VAL A 706 -36.66 7.16 -25.93
CA VAL A 706 -35.35 6.50 -25.83
C VAL A 706 -34.27 7.47 -26.30
N LEU A 707 -33.21 7.62 -25.50
CA LEU A 707 -32.11 8.53 -25.78
C LEU A 707 -30.85 7.76 -26.16
N THR A 708 -30.06 8.35 -27.05
CA THR A 708 -28.70 7.92 -27.37
C THR A 708 -27.84 9.15 -27.60
N ILE A 709 -26.51 8.99 -27.54
CA ILE A 709 -25.61 10.03 -28.04
C ILE A 709 -25.58 9.91 -29.56
N ALA A 710 -25.94 11.00 -30.25
CA ALA A 710 -26.06 10.99 -31.71
C ALA A 710 -24.70 10.74 -32.36
N HIS A 711 -24.60 9.74 -33.22
CA HIS A 711 -23.37 9.48 -33.97
C HIS A 711 -23.37 10.33 -35.25
N PRO A 712 -22.23 10.92 -35.69
CA PRO A 712 -22.18 11.76 -36.89
C PRO A 712 -22.60 11.06 -38.19
N ALA A 713 -22.55 9.73 -38.24
CA ALA A 713 -23.04 8.94 -39.38
C ALA A 713 -24.58 8.98 -39.55
N GLU A 714 -25.31 9.39 -38.51
CA GLU A 714 -26.77 9.54 -38.49
C GLU A 714 -27.20 11.01 -38.68
N LEU A 715 -26.26 11.94 -38.69
CA LEU A 715 -26.52 13.36 -38.88
C LEU A 715 -26.33 13.73 -40.36
N SER A 716 -27.29 14.46 -40.91
CA SER A 716 -27.11 15.13 -42.19
C SER A 716 -26.08 16.26 -42.07
N ASP A 717 -25.51 16.69 -43.19
CA ASP A 717 -24.54 17.79 -43.18
C ASP A 717 -25.17 19.10 -42.67
N ALA A 718 -26.46 19.33 -42.93
CA ALA A 718 -27.19 20.47 -42.40
C ALA A 718 -27.32 20.43 -40.86
N GLU A 719 -27.65 19.26 -40.30
CA GLU A 719 -27.71 19.07 -38.85
C GLU A 719 -26.34 19.24 -38.20
N LYS A 720 -25.27 18.71 -38.81
CA LYS A 720 -23.89 18.91 -38.32
C LYS A 720 -23.50 20.37 -38.30
N SER A 721 -23.83 21.12 -39.36
CA SER A 721 -23.58 22.56 -39.41
C SER A 721 -24.37 23.32 -38.34
N GLN A 722 -25.66 23.03 -38.18
CA GLN A 722 -26.52 23.68 -37.18
C GLN A 722 -26.00 23.46 -35.76
N TRP A 723 -25.68 22.23 -35.39
CA TRP A 723 -25.13 21.92 -34.06
C TRP A 723 -23.72 22.48 -33.87
N GLY A 724 -22.92 22.54 -34.93
CA GLY A 724 -21.62 23.22 -34.90
C GLY A 724 -21.73 24.72 -34.61
N GLU A 725 -22.75 25.39 -35.15
CA GLU A 725 -23.07 26.79 -34.85
C GLU A 725 -23.55 26.95 -33.40
N VAL A 726 -24.47 26.11 -32.92
CA VAL A 726 -24.92 26.11 -31.51
C VAL A 726 -23.73 25.94 -30.55
N PHE A 727 -22.82 25.00 -30.82
CA PHE A 727 -21.65 24.82 -29.97
C PHE A 727 -20.71 26.04 -29.99
N ALA A 728 -20.56 26.71 -31.13
CA ALA A 728 -19.76 27.92 -31.23
C ALA A 728 -20.39 29.10 -30.47
N ASP A 729 -21.71 29.32 -30.61
CA ASP A 729 -22.44 30.44 -30.01
C ASP A 729 -22.47 30.38 -28.49
N PHE A 730 -22.57 29.17 -27.93
CA PHE A 730 -22.56 28.94 -26.47
C PHE A 730 -21.16 28.61 -25.92
N GLU A 731 -20.10 28.74 -26.73
CA GLU A 731 -18.71 28.38 -26.39
C GLU A 731 -18.57 26.95 -25.82
N LEU A 732 -19.42 26.03 -26.27
CA LEU A 732 -19.45 24.64 -25.82
C LEU A 732 -18.33 23.86 -26.48
N GLN A 733 -17.61 23.08 -25.68
CA GLN A 733 -16.59 22.17 -26.15
C GLN A 733 -17.12 20.74 -26.09
N GLU A 734 -16.82 19.97 -27.14
CA GLU A 734 -17.20 18.56 -27.17
C GLU A 734 -16.43 17.76 -26.10
N ALA A 735 -17.13 16.86 -25.42
CA ALA A 735 -16.54 15.99 -24.40
C ALA A 735 -15.49 15.03 -25.00
N PHE A 736 -15.79 14.55 -26.20
CA PHE A 736 -15.04 13.65 -27.08
C PHE A 736 -15.41 14.00 -28.53
N PRO A 737 -14.59 13.63 -29.54
CA PRO A 737 -14.90 13.95 -30.94
C PRO A 737 -16.26 13.35 -31.35
N GLN A 738 -17.25 14.21 -31.61
CA GLN A 738 -18.60 13.80 -32.04
C GLN A 738 -18.88 14.29 -33.47
N LEU A 739 -19.11 15.58 -33.69
CA LEU A 739 -19.53 16.12 -35.00
C LEU A 739 -18.43 15.97 -36.06
N GLY A 740 -17.17 16.15 -35.65
CA GLY A 740 -15.99 16.04 -36.53
C GLY A 740 -15.39 14.64 -36.64
N ARG A 741 -16.00 13.62 -36.03
CA ARG A 741 -15.49 12.25 -36.07
C ARG A 741 -15.61 11.66 -37.48
N VAL A 742 -14.56 10.94 -37.90
CA VAL A 742 -14.49 10.33 -39.23
C VAL A 742 -15.50 9.19 -39.33
N VAL A 743 -16.32 9.22 -40.38
CA VAL A 743 -17.31 8.18 -40.68
C VAL A 743 -16.80 7.29 -41.81
N HIS A 744 -16.92 5.98 -41.64
CA HIS A 744 -16.64 4.99 -42.68
C HIS A 744 -17.92 4.34 -43.16
N GLU A 745 -18.04 4.20 -44.47
CA GLU A 745 -19.17 3.50 -45.10
C GLU A 745 -18.76 2.08 -45.52
N LEU A 746 -19.76 1.20 -45.57
CA LEU A 746 -19.62 -0.11 -46.17
C LEU A 746 -19.24 0.04 -47.66
N PRO A 747 -18.43 -0.87 -48.21
CA PRO A 747 -18.19 -0.93 -49.65
C PRO A 747 -19.51 -1.00 -50.42
N ALA A 748 -19.60 -0.29 -51.54
CA ALA A 748 -20.83 -0.22 -52.34
C ALA A 748 -21.32 -1.59 -52.84
N ASP A 749 -20.41 -2.58 -52.91
CA ASP A 749 -20.68 -3.94 -53.34
C ASP A 749 -20.79 -4.96 -52.18
N GLN A 750 -20.87 -4.54 -50.91
CA GLN A 750 -20.91 -5.44 -49.75
C GLN A 750 -22.09 -6.44 -49.80
N GLY A 751 -23.30 -5.99 -50.14
CA GLY A 751 -24.49 -6.85 -50.24
C GLY A 751 -24.77 -7.69 -48.98
N ASP A 752 -25.10 -8.97 -49.19
CA ASP A 752 -25.37 -9.96 -48.13
C ASP A 752 -24.12 -10.78 -47.75
N GLU A 753 -22.93 -10.37 -48.18
CA GLU A 753 -21.71 -11.09 -47.83
C GLU A 753 -21.41 -10.97 -46.33
N LEU A 754 -21.06 -12.12 -45.74
CA LEU A 754 -20.84 -12.27 -44.30
C LEU A 754 -19.46 -11.73 -43.85
N GLU A 755 -18.49 -11.67 -44.77
CA GLU A 755 -17.18 -11.07 -44.53
C GLU A 755 -17.12 -9.65 -45.08
N LEU A 756 -16.47 -8.75 -44.35
CA LEU A 756 -16.27 -7.36 -44.78
C LEU A 756 -15.36 -7.30 -46.00
N LYS A 757 -15.83 -6.68 -47.07
CA LYS A 757 -15.01 -6.46 -48.27
C LYS A 757 -14.00 -5.34 -48.09
N GLY A 758 -12.91 -5.42 -48.87
CA GLY A 758 -11.91 -4.36 -48.93
C GLY A 758 -11.02 -4.25 -47.69
N VAL A 759 -10.95 -5.31 -46.88
CA VAL A 759 -9.96 -5.45 -45.81
C VAL A 759 -8.59 -5.73 -46.46
N ALA A 760 -7.55 -5.01 -46.02
CA ALA A 760 -6.21 -5.21 -46.54
C ALA A 760 -5.67 -6.57 -46.10
N THR A 761 -5.20 -7.38 -47.04
CA THR A 761 -4.58 -8.69 -46.80
C THR A 761 -3.04 -8.62 -46.83
N ALA A 762 -2.47 -7.42 -46.89
CA ALA A 762 -1.02 -7.26 -46.85
C ALA A 762 -0.51 -7.50 -45.41
N PRO A 763 0.73 -7.99 -45.24
CA PRO A 763 1.34 -8.10 -43.92
C PRO A 763 1.33 -6.75 -43.17
N ILE A 764 0.91 -6.78 -41.91
CA ILE A 764 0.76 -5.62 -41.03
C ILE A 764 1.70 -5.78 -39.84
N ASP A 765 2.32 -4.69 -39.39
CA ASP A 765 3.05 -4.65 -38.12
C ASP A 765 2.14 -5.07 -36.95
N SER A 766 2.42 -6.24 -36.37
CA SER A 766 1.58 -6.86 -35.33
C SER A 766 1.42 -5.96 -34.10
N ARG A 767 2.46 -5.21 -33.72
CA ARG A 767 2.43 -4.31 -32.57
C ARG A 767 1.51 -3.12 -32.78
N ARG A 768 1.54 -2.49 -33.95
CA ARG A 768 0.64 -1.39 -34.33
C ARG A 768 -0.79 -1.90 -34.44
N PHE A 769 -0.99 -3.06 -35.07
CA PHE A 769 -2.28 -3.70 -35.26
C PHE A 769 -2.97 -3.98 -33.91
N VAL A 770 -2.29 -4.74 -33.04
CA VAL A 770 -2.78 -5.07 -31.70
C VAL A 770 -2.98 -3.82 -30.85
N GLY A 771 -2.04 -2.86 -30.93
CA GLY A 771 -2.14 -1.59 -30.23
C GLY A 771 -3.30 -0.70 -30.70
N ALA A 772 -3.66 -0.74 -31.98
CA ALA A 772 -4.80 -0.03 -32.54
C ALA A 772 -6.12 -0.65 -32.09
N LEU A 773 -6.27 -1.97 -32.21
CA LEU A 773 -7.47 -2.69 -31.76
C LEU A 773 -7.72 -2.52 -30.26
N LYS A 774 -6.69 -2.67 -29.42
CA LYS A 774 -6.78 -2.43 -27.96
C LYS A 774 -7.18 -0.98 -27.64
N ARG A 775 -6.64 0.01 -28.35
CA ARG A 775 -7.01 1.43 -28.18
C ARG A 775 -8.43 1.71 -28.64
N ALA A 776 -8.87 1.04 -29.70
CA ALA A 776 -10.23 1.17 -30.19
C ALA A 776 -11.25 0.51 -29.24
N GLY A 777 -10.84 -0.36 -28.31
CA GLY A 777 -11.75 -1.02 -27.36
C GLY A 777 -12.04 -2.49 -27.69
N TRP A 778 -11.31 -3.08 -28.64
CA TRP A 778 -11.46 -4.50 -28.98
C TRP A 778 -10.77 -5.38 -27.94
N THR A 779 -11.39 -6.52 -27.68
CA THR A 779 -10.92 -7.51 -26.71
C THR A 779 -10.18 -8.63 -27.42
N ARG A 780 -9.05 -9.04 -26.86
CA ARG A 780 -8.26 -10.16 -27.35
C ARG A 780 -8.97 -11.49 -27.00
N GLY A 781 -9.01 -12.44 -27.93
CA GLY A 781 -9.48 -13.81 -27.67
C GLY A 781 -8.62 -14.57 -26.65
N ALA A 782 -9.05 -15.79 -26.31
CA ALA A 782 -8.31 -16.66 -25.39
C ALA A 782 -6.89 -16.96 -25.90
N VAL A 783 -5.96 -17.19 -24.97
CA VAL A 783 -4.66 -17.80 -25.32
C VAL A 783 -4.89 -19.30 -25.44
N LEU A 784 -4.53 -19.87 -26.56
CA LEU A 784 -4.80 -21.26 -26.91
C LEU A 784 -3.50 -22.07 -26.96
N ASP A 785 -3.54 -23.21 -27.65
CA ASP A 785 -2.38 -24.06 -27.84
C ASP A 785 -1.20 -23.28 -28.44
N ASN A 786 0.03 -23.62 -28.04
CA ASN A 786 1.27 -22.90 -28.37
C ASN A 786 1.35 -21.46 -27.84
N GLY A 787 0.49 -21.06 -26.90
CA GLY A 787 0.57 -19.73 -26.29
C GLY A 787 0.19 -18.61 -27.26
N ALA A 788 -0.60 -18.92 -28.29
CA ALA A 788 -0.99 -17.99 -29.34
C ALA A 788 -2.48 -17.62 -29.29
N TYR A 789 -2.85 -16.55 -29.98
CA TYR A 789 -4.23 -16.12 -30.19
C TYR A 789 -4.38 -15.53 -31.59
N GLY A 790 -5.54 -15.72 -32.23
CA GLY A 790 -5.79 -15.30 -33.63
C GLY A 790 -7.03 -14.45 -33.82
N VAL A 791 -7.65 -13.97 -32.74
CA VAL A 791 -8.84 -13.12 -32.83
C VAL A 791 -8.81 -11.93 -31.87
N PHE A 792 -9.38 -10.83 -32.38
CA PHE A 792 -9.92 -9.75 -31.60
C PHE A 792 -11.42 -9.70 -31.84
N TYR A 793 -12.19 -9.37 -30.81
CA TYR A 793 -13.63 -9.27 -30.92
C TYR A 793 -14.14 -8.06 -30.15
N ARG A 794 -15.32 -7.59 -30.55
CA ARG A 794 -16.03 -6.50 -29.89
C ARG A 794 -17.52 -6.79 -29.92
N TYR A 795 -18.13 -6.76 -28.74
CA TYR A 795 -19.59 -6.82 -28.62
C TYR A 795 -20.19 -5.42 -28.82
N LEU A 796 -21.22 -5.34 -29.65
CA LEU A 796 -21.94 -4.13 -30.03
C LEU A 796 -23.33 -4.19 -29.40
N ASP A 797 -23.45 -3.67 -28.17
CA ASP A 797 -24.65 -3.73 -27.33
C ASP A 797 -25.92 -3.29 -28.10
N GLY A 798 -25.84 -2.22 -28.90
CA GLY A 798 -26.98 -1.65 -29.62
C GLY A 798 -27.58 -2.55 -30.71
N ALA A 799 -26.91 -3.64 -31.10
CA ALA A 799 -27.41 -4.58 -32.10
C ALA A 799 -27.43 -6.05 -31.64
N ASP A 800 -27.02 -6.34 -30.40
CA ASP A 800 -26.78 -7.71 -29.90
C ASP A 800 -25.92 -8.53 -30.88
N ILE A 801 -24.78 -7.96 -31.29
CA ILE A 801 -23.86 -8.55 -32.28
C ILE A 801 -22.42 -8.48 -31.77
N THR A 802 -21.66 -9.54 -31.98
CA THR A 802 -20.20 -9.55 -31.82
C THR A 802 -19.52 -9.42 -33.19
N ALA A 803 -18.75 -8.35 -33.37
CA ALA A 803 -17.83 -8.20 -34.49
C ALA A 803 -16.50 -8.91 -34.17
N VAL A 804 -15.96 -9.65 -35.13
CA VAL A 804 -14.73 -10.43 -34.96
C VAL A 804 -13.74 -10.09 -36.07
N VAL A 805 -12.49 -9.84 -35.68
CA VAL A 805 -11.33 -9.72 -36.56
C VAL A 805 -10.47 -10.96 -36.35
N GLN A 806 -10.39 -11.80 -37.38
CA GLN A 806 -9.53 -12.97 -37.42
C GLN A 806 -8.23 -12.65 -38.18
N PHE A 807 -7.11 -13.11 -37.66
CA PHE A 807 -5.78 -12.88 -38.23
C PHE A 807 -4.87 -14.08 -37.95
N ASP A 808 -3.70 -14.10 -38.58
CA ASP A 808 -2.70 -15.14 -38.35
C ASP A 808 -2.26 -15.17 -36.87
N PRO A 809 -2.32 -16.33 -36.19
CA PRO A 809 -2.09 -16.40 -34.75
C PRO A 809 -0.76 -15.80 -34.29
N LEU A 810 -0.82 -14.90 -33.32
CA LEU A 810 0.33 -14.28 -32.68
C LEU A 810 0.63 -14.94 -31.35
N SER A 811 1.92 -15.20 -31.07
CA SER A 811 2.36 -15.71 -29.77
C SER A 811 2.42 -14.60 -28.73
N VAL A 812 1.90 -14.86 -27.52
CA VAL A 812 1.94 -13.89 -26.40
C VAL A 812 3.39 -13.59 -25.97
N GLU A 813 4.31 -14.54 -26.13
CA GLU A 813 5.73 -14.36 -25.78
C GLU A 813 6.48 -13.49 -26.79
N TYR A 814 6.03 -13.48 -28.05
CA TYR A 814 6.69 -12.80 -29.17
C TYR A 814 5.90 -11.62 -29.73
N GLU A 815 4.74 -11.24 -29.16
CA GLU A 815 3.88 -10.11 -29.58
C GLU A 815 4.63 -8.76 -29.73
N PHE A 816 5.85 -8.64 -29.19
CA PHE A 816 6.69 -7.44 -29.24
C PHE A 816 8.04 -7.61 -29.94
N MET A 817 8.30 -8.79 -30.51
CA MET A 817 9.41 -9.03 -31.44
C MET A 817 8.87 -8.72 -32.84
N GLU A 818 9.68 -8.19 -33.75
CA GLU A 818 9.22 -7.67 -35.06
C GLU A 818 8.63 -8.79 -35.95
N ASP A 819 7.35 -9.13 -35.74
CA ASP A 819 6.56 -10.07 -36.53
C ASP A 819 5.46 -9.30 -37.31
N GLU A 820 5.25 -9.68 -38.57
CA GLU A 820 4.11 -9.24 -39.37
C GLU A 820 2.94 -10.23 -39.22
N THR A 821 1.70 -9.75 -39.33
CA THR A 821 0.48 -10.58 -39.33
C THR A 821 -0.43 -10.21 -40.49
N GLU A 822 -1.22 -11.17 -40.98
CA GLU A 822 -2.25 -10.93 -41.99
C GLU A 822 -3.65 -11.06 -41.39
N VAL A 823 -4.58 -10.19 -41.81
CA VAL A 823 -6.00 -10.29 -41.43
C VAL A 823 -6.68 -11.28 -42.37
N ASN A 824 -7.21 -12.35 -41.78
CA ASN A 824 -7.83 -13.47 -42.50
C ASN A 824 -9.32 -13.26 -42.75
N GLY A 825 -9.99 -12.44 -41.93
CA GLY A 825 -11.39 -12.11 -42.14
C GLY A 825 -11.96 -11.20 -41.05
N VAL A 826 -12.98 -10.43 -41.42
CA VAL A 826 -13.76 -9.62 -40.47
C VAL A 826 -15.24 -9.91 -40.68
N TYR A 827 -15.93 -10.37 -39.65
CA TYR A 827 -17.30 -10.87 -39.75
C TYR A 827 -18.10 -10.59 -38.47
N LEU A 828 -19.42 -10.80 -38.55
CA LEU A 828 -20.37 -10.54 -37.47
C LEU A 828 -21.05 -11.83 -37.01
N LEU A 829 -21.29 -11.93 -35.71
CA LEU A 829 -22.01 -13.03 -35.05
C LEU A 829 -23.16 -12.46 -34.23
N ALA A 830 -24.34 -13.06 -34.29
CA ALA A 830 -25.46 -12.68 -33.42
C ALA A 830 -25.24 -13.17 -31.99
N GLY A 831 -25.51 -12.29 -31.03
CA GLY A 831 -25.31 -12.52 -29.61
C GLY A 831 -23.97 -12.02 -29.08
N LYS A 832 -23.85 -12.02 -27.75
CA LYS A 832 -22.61 -11.78 -27.03
C LYS A 832 -21.74 -13.04 -26.99
N PHE A 833 -20.49 -12.91 -27.42
CA PHE A 833 -19.45 -13.94 -27.28
C PHE A 833 -18.34 -13.45 -26.35
N ASP A 834 -17.78 -14.37 -25.56
CA ASP A 834 -16.59 -14.12 -24.75
C ASP A 834 -15.33 -14.76 -25.37
N ALA A 835 -14.16 -14.43 -24.79
CA ALA A 835 -12.86 -14.82 -25.33
C ALA A 835 -12.69 -16.34 -25.49
N ASP A 836 -13.32 -17.12 -24.60
CA ASP A 836 -13.23 -18.59 -24.56
C ASP A 836 -14.15 -19.26 -25.61
N ASP A 837 -15.22 -18.59 -26.04
CA ASP A 837 -16.18 -19.11 -27.02
C ASP A 837 -15.60 -19.10 -28.44
N LEU A 838 -14.68 -18.16 -28.71
CA LEU A 838 -14.25 -17.84 -30.07
C LEU A 838 -13.05 -18.65 -30.56
N ASN A 839 -12.27 -19.30 -29.68
CA ASN A 839 -11.05 -20.05 -30.08
C ASN A 839 -10.18 -19.20 -31.06
N TYR A 840 -9.65 -19.77 -32.14
CA TYR A 840 -8.92 -19.04 -33.20
C TYR A 840 -9.82 -18.30 -34.20
N GLY A 841 -11.14 -18.24 -33.95
CA GLY A 841 -12.13 -17.72 -34.89
C GLY A 841 -12.38 -18.65 -36.08
N GLN A 842 -13.51 -18.46 -36.74
CA GLN A 842 -13.86 -19.16 -37.97
C GLN A 842 -14.52 -18.19 -38.95
N ALA A 843 -13.74 -17.64 -39.88
CA ALA A 843 -14.30 -16.85 -40.96
C ALA A 843 -15.28 -17.70 -41.82
N PRO A 844 -16.36 -17.11 -42.34
CA PRO A 844 -17.31 -17.77 -43.25
C PRO A 844 -16.68 -18.53 -44.43
N SER A 845 -15.51 -18.11 -44.91
CA SER A 845 -14.73 -18.77 -45.96
C SER A 845 -14.04 -20.08 -45.53
N SER A 846 -14.03 -20.41 -44.23
CA SER A 846 -13.46 -21.65 -43.67
C SER A 846 -14.38 -22.88 -43.86
N SER A 847 -13.89 -24.10 -43.58
CA SER A 847 -14.54 -25.34 -44.02
C SER A 847 -16.03 -25.49 -43.62
N LEU A 848 -16.88 -25.85 -44.60
CA LEU A 848 -18.36 -25.90 -44.50
C LEU A 848 -18.97 -26.68 -43.32
N LYS A 849 -18.24 -27.61 -42.68
CA LYS A 849 -18.78 -28.42 -41.56
C LYS A 849 -18.83 -27.67 -40.22
N GLN A 850 -18.02 -26.63 -40.03
CA GLN A 850 -17.94 -25.91 -38.75
C GLN A 850 -18.81 -24.63 -38.72
N LEU A 851 -19.05 -24.02 -39.89
CA LEU A 851 -19.87 -22.81 -40.07
C LEU A 851 -21.29 -22.91 -39.52
N ALA A 852 -21.90 -24.11 -39.53
CA ALA A 852 -23.28 -24.31 -39.08
C ALA A 852 -23.48 -24.07 -37.57
N SER A 853 -22.41 -23.95 -36.79
CA SER A 853 -22.47 -23.72 -35.34
C SER A 853 -22.39 -22.25 -34.93
N TRP A 854 -22.04 -21.34 -35.85
CA TRP A 854 -21.82 -19.93 -35.56
C TRP A 854 -22.91 -19.11 -36.27
N ASN A 855 -23.68 -18.32 -35.52
CA ASN A 855 -24.84 -17.59 -36.03
C ASN A 855 -24.41 -16.30 -36.75
N TYR A 856 -23.78 -16.42 -37.91
CA TYR A 856 -23.25 -15.29 -38.69
C TYR A 856 -24.34 -14.32 -39.15
N GLN A 857 -23.99 -13.04 -39.22
CA GLN A 857 -24.88 -11.96 -39.67
C GLN A 857 -24.28 -11.18 -40.84
N PRO A 858 -25.09 -10.74 -41.82
CA PRO A 858 -24.63 -9.85 -42.89
C PRO A 858 -24.43 -8.43 -42.37
N TRP A 859 -23.52 -7.65 -42.97
CA TRP A 859 -23.14 -6.33 -42.45
C TRP A 859 -24.24 -5.27 -42.45
N HIS A 860 -25.27 -5.42 -43.29
CA HIS A 860 -26.38 -4.46 -43.38
C HIS A 860 -27.32 -4.50 -42.16
N VAL A 861 -27.19 -5.49 -41.27
CA VAL A 861 -27.93 -5.52 -39.99
C VAL A 861 -27.43 -4.47 -39.00
N LEU A 862 -26.18 -4.02 -39.16
CA LEU A 862 -25.63 -2.95 -38.34
C LEU A 862 -26.18 -1.60 -38.81
N SER A 863 -26.50 -0.74 -37.84
CA SER A 863 -26.72 0.67 -38.13
C SER A 863 -25.45 1.31 -38.71
N LYS A 864 -25.59 2.42 -39.45
CA LYS A 864 -24.44 3.14 -40.03
C LYS A 864 -23.35 3.48 -38.99
N PRO A 865 -23.67 3.91 -37.75
CA PRO A 865 -22.67 4.10 -36.69
C PRO A 865 -21.87 2.85 -36.38
N LEU A 866 -22.56 1.74 -36.09
CA LEU A 866 -21.92 0.49 -35.68
C LEU A 866 -21.02 -0.07 -36.78
N ALA A 867 -21.48 -0.01 -38.03
CA ALA A 867 -20.67 -0.39 -39.19
C ALA A 867 -19.43 0.51 -39.33
N SER A 868 -19.60 1.83 -39.22
CA SER A 868 -18.50 2.80 -39.31
C SER A 868 -17.40 2.51 -38.29
N GLU A 869 -17.78 2.25 -37.04
CA GLU A 869 -16.84 2.02 -35.93
C GLU A 869 -16.13 0.66 -36.03
N ALA A 870 -16.85 -0.38 -36.44
CA ALA A 870 -16.24 -1.68 -36.73
C ALA A 870 -15.19 -1.58 -37.86
N ILE A 871 -15.50 -0.83 -38.92
CA ILE A 871 -14.58 -0.59 -40.06
C ILE A 871 -13.40 0.30 -39.64
N ALA A 872 -13.64 1.35 -38.85
CA ALA A 872 -12.63 2.31 -38.41
C ALA A 872 -11.47 1.58 -37.72
N ALA A 873 -11.79 0.69 -36.80
CA ALA A 873 -10.78 -0.05 -36.04
C ALA A 873 -9.94 -0.98 -36.92
N VAL A 874 -10.57 -1.66 -37.88
CA VAL A 874 -9.88 -2.55 -38.84
C VAL A 874 -8.96 -1.75 -39.76
N ARG A 875 -9.42 -0.61 -40.29
CA ARG A 875 -8.63 0.23 -41.20
C ARG A 875 -7.50 0.98 -40.50
N ALA A 876 -7.73 1.49 -39.30
CA ALA A 876 -6.70 2.15 -38.49
C ALA A 876 -5.59 1.20 -38.05
N ALA A 877 -5.86 -0.11 -38.08
CA ALA A 877 -4.88 -1.14 -37.75
C ALA A 877 -4.02 -1.55 -38.96
N GLY A 878 -4.49 -1.36 -40.20
CA GLY A 878 -3.77 -1.67 -41.45
C GLY A 878 -3.07 -0.49 -42.14
N ALA A 879 -3.13 0.71 -41.56
CA ALA A 879 -2.40 1.92 -41.99
C ALA A 879 -1.22 2.19 -41.07
#